data_AF-A0A8J2P763-F1
#
_entry.id   AF-A0A8J2P763-F1
#
_cell.length_a   1.000
_cell.length_b   1.000
_cell.length_c   1.000
_cell.angle_alpha   90.00
_cell.angle_beta   90.00
_cell.angle_gamma   90.00
#
_symmetry.space_group_name_H-M   'P 1'
#
loop_
_entity.id
_entity.type
_entity.pdbx_description
1 polymer ?
#
loop_
_entity_poly.entity_id
_entity_poly.type
_entity_poly.pdbx_seq_one_letter_code
_entity_poly.pdbx_strand_id
1 'polypeptide(L)'
;MLKQKPVALKTGVKNKNHVCPSPAARASDIVTRKNVFMENGSGWTIVNIESLEIKIGEIRLIRDVSGAGYLAMPVPNKSGFVNFRNKNDKCFLYCIAASMFTDEERRKTGKPVSKKSQGIWEKYFSRLDTNGVNFPVNIQTDVPIFESNNNVGISVLGYRRGQICVLRTCSTQFKKKITLFLIEKKMIEEKVCHYVLVTNTSKFLCNGRRVKQFICETCFRSFTSQTMKDDHKCGKVQVTETLPKEGEQIEFKRMEMSIPYPFVLYYDFECFSDPLNANKGESTTLNYEYKAASYSLCLVYSGKSGPEVRAFEYYDGPKPIHHFYDRIFYHSQNVLSEIRSTNNFISPSAEEIDRHNRASHCEFCHRLFSTGNEMDVVDENKRGKPVVKCYHHNHQTGKYLHPLCQGCNLKIKYKKELVCVAHNSSKFDVHFLLQHLNSPLFDSKDVNVIAKGGEKIIQLEITAKNMYIPGLRRTLDKNDCNQFCGGKIVKVRLIDSYQFLPGSLEKLASSLKKEKASSFKLLNQGLKFMFPYEQEDMNMDLLTEKLKYPYTYLSSANVLQHGHPIPPKETFYNDLTLEDVSDKDWNNVQQLISEFKIKDFREFTRIYTMTDTILLGIVFEDFRKQCFETYKLDPTYVCTTSGYSWQCLLHFTKAKIQYIRDMEMLKMIKDGIRGGWASQEELDSINWQTYEGEKGYILKVDLSYPEKVQDETVDLPLAPEKCVIQATDLSEEQRQDMRNLNIGDTFISKPRLLLHCGERK
;
A
#
# COMPACT_ATOMS: atom_id res chain seq x y z
N MET A 1 -6.56 19.75 -3.43
CA MET A 1 -7.38 19.15 -4.50
C MET A 1 -6.87 17.75 -4.84
N LEU A 2 -7.46 16.73 -4.24
CA LEU A 2 -7.60 15.37 -4.77
C LEU A 2 -8.98 14.93 -4.30
N LYS A 3 -10.02 15.22 -5.10
CA LYS A 3 -11.34 14.62 -4.89
C LYS A 3 -11.21 13.15 -5.28
N GLN A 4 -10.68 12.32 -4.38
CA GLN A 4 -11.02 10.90 -4.40
C GLN A 4 -12.54 10.85 -4.28
N LYS A 5 -13.23 10.42 -5.35
CA LYS A 5 -14.58 9.91 -5.21
C LYS A 5 -14.46 8.60 -4.42
N PRO A 6 -15.00 8.50 -3.20
CA PRO A 6 -15.17 7.20 -2.59
C PRO A 6 -16.26 6.51 -3.39
N VAL A 7 -15.91 5.37 -4.00
CA VAL A 7 -16.89 4.38 -4.41
C VAL A 7 -17.48 3.79 -3.13
N ALA A 8 -18.69 4.21 -2.77
CA ALA A 8 -19.50 3.51 -1.80
C ALA A 8 -20.99 3.69 -2.13
N LEU A 9 -21.55 2.74 -2.88
CA LEU A 9 -22.96 2.38 -2.70
C LEU A 9 -22.99 1.31 -1.59
N LYS A 10 -23.18 1.77 -0.35
CA LYS A 10 -23.55 0.93 0.79
C LYS A 10 -25.02 1.18 1.08
N THR A 11 -25.88 0.25 0.66
CA THR A 11 -27.28 0.19 1.11
C THR A 11 -27.47 -1.15 1.80
N GLY A 12 -27.46 -1.13 3.14
CA GLY A 12 -27.83 -2.27 3.98
C GLY A 12 -28.84 -1.78 4.99
N VAL A 13 -30.10 -2.17 4.81
CA VAL A 13 -31.20 -1.94 5.73
C VAL A 13 -31.41 -3.19 6.56
N LYS A 14 -31.58 -3.05 7.87
CA LYS A 14 -31.96 -4.14 8.77
C LYS A 14 -33.46 -4.20 8.98
N ASN A 15 -33.95 -5.43 9.09
CA ASN A 15 -35.21 -5.76 9.74
C ASN A 15 -34.94 -6.23 11.19
N LYS A 16 -35.93 -6.07 12.07
CA LYS A 16 -35.78 -5.94 13.53
C LYS A 16 -35.25 -7.12 14.38
N ASN A 17 -34.88 -8.28 13.86
CA ASN A 17 -34.52 -9.43 14.73
C ASN A 17 -33.07 -9.93 14.66
N HIS A 18 -32.13 -9.16 14.11
CA HIS A 18 -30.70 -9.41 14.31
C HIS A 18 -29.92 -8.11 14.59
N VAL A 19 -29.39 -8.03 15.79
CA VAL A 19 -28.57 -6.91 16.30
C VAL A 19 -27.21 -6.90 15.58
N CYS A 20 -27.03 -6.17 14.47
CA CYS A 20 -25.71 -5.52 14.27
C CYS A 20 -25.43 -4.61 15.45
N PRO A 21 -24.13 -4.43 15.77
CA PRO A 21 -23.64 -3.42 16.70
C PRO A 21 -24.43 -2.12 16.62
N SER A 22 -24.85 -1.64 17.79
CA SER A 22 -25.44 -0.33 18.00
C SER A 22 -24.54 0.77 17.39
N PRO A 23 -25.06 2.00 17.19
CA PRO A 23 -24.21 3.16 16.92
C PRO A 23 -22.99 3.25 17.86
N ALA A 24 -23.15 2.85 19.12
CA ALA A 24 -22.06 2.76 20.10
C ALA A 24 -20.99 1.72 19.73
N ALA A 25 -21.36 0.54 19.22
CA ALA A 25 -20.37 -0.45 18.79
C ALA A 25 -19.73 -0.11 17.42
N ARG A 26 -20.35 0.76 16.61
CA ARG A 26 -19.66 1.41 15.48
C ARG A 26 -18.74 2.55 15.91
N ALA A 27 -19.09 3.28 16.98
CA ALA A 27 -18.21 4.25 17.60
C ALA A 27 -16.98 3.54 18.20
N SER A 28 -17.19 2.40 18.86
CA SER A 28 -16.10 1.52 19.33
C SER A 28 -15.18 1.08 18.19
N ASP A 29 -15.70 0.66 17.03
CA ASP A 29 -14.86 0.29 15.88
C ASP A 29 -14.09 1.50 15.28
N ILE A 30 -14.66 2.70 15.34
CA ILE A 30 -13.96 3.95 14.98
C ILE A 30 -12.86 4.28 16.00
N VAL A 31 -13.13 4.11 17.30
CA VAL A 31 -12.15 4.29 18.39
C VAL A 31 -11.04 3.26 18.29
N THR A 32 -11.34 2.00 18.01
CA THR A 32 -10.33 0.96 17.80
C THR A 32 -9.46 1.29 16.58
N ARG A 33 -10.04 1.79 15.49
CA ARG A 33 -9.24 2.22 14.33
C ARG A 33 -8.44 3.49 14.59
N LYS A 34 -8.97 4.43 15.37
CA LYS A 34 -8.23 5.59 15.89
C LYS A 34 -7.03 5.10 16.71
N ASN A 35 -7.25 4.18 17.65
CA ASN A 35 -6.21 3.64 18.52
C ASN A 35 -5.17 2.86 17.71
N VAL A 36 -5.58 1.97 16.81
CA VAL A 36 -4.66 1.27 15.89
C VAL A 36 -3.86 2.24 15.02
N PHE A 37 -4.47 3.35 14.58
CA PHE A 37 -3.78 4.41 13.83
C PHE A 37 -2.81 5.21 14.70
N MET A 38 -3.14 5.50 15.96
CA MET A 38 -2.25 6.19 16.90
C MET A 38 -1.11 5.27 17.40
N GLU A 39 -1.40 3.99 17.67
CA GLU A 39 -0.45 2.98 18.17
C GLU A 39 0.55 2.52 17.10
N ASN A 40 0.12 2.43 15.83
CA ASN A 40 0.98 1.96 14.72
C ASN A 40 1.39 3.10 13.76
N GLY A 41 1.08 4.35 14.10
CA GLY A 41 1.29 5.55 13.27
C GLY A 41 2.48 6.41 13.68
N SER A 42 2.55 7.62 13.10
CA SER A 42 3.69 8.54 13.04
C SER A 42 3.99 9.35 14.32
N GLY A 43 3.36 9.03 15.46
CA GLY A 43 3.43 9.85 16.68
C GLY A 43 2.48 11.06 16.66
N TRP A 44 1.66 11.20 15.61
CA TRP A 44 0.63 12.22 15.53
C TRP A 44 -0.62 11.78 16.31
N THR A 45 -1.09 12.67 17.18
CA THR A 45 -2.31 12.47 17.96
C THR A 45 -3.48 13.11 17.24
N ILE A 46 -4.56 12.36 16.99
CA ILE A 46 -5.80 12.93 16.44
C ILE A 46 -6.44 13.80 17.52
N VAL A 47 -6.29 15.12 17.39
CA VAL A 47 -6.80 16.14 18.32
C VAL A 47 -8.32 16.24 18.25
N ASN A 48 -8.90 16.32 17.05
CA ASN A 48 -10.34 16.46 16.83
C ASN A 48 -10.74 15.85 15.47
N ILE A 49 -11.97 15.34 15.35
CA ILE A 49 -12.62 15.01 14.07
C ILE A 49 -13.67 16.11 13.82
N GLU A 50 -13.29 17.13 13.06
CA GLU A 50 -14.11 18.33 12.84
C GLU A 50 -15.41 18.05 12.08
N SER A 51 -15.41 17.07 11.18
CA SER A 51 -16.63 16.65 10.50
C SER A 51 -16.62 15.15 10.20
N LEU A 52 -17.75 14.51 10.49
CA LEU A 52 -18.00 13.11 10.18
C LEU A 52 -19.22 13.03 9.25
N GLU A 53 -18.99 12.79 7.95
CA GLU A 53 -20.07 12.64 6.98
C GLU A 53 -20.68 11.23 7.08
N ILE A 54 -21.71 11.08 7.92
CA ILE A 54 -22.50 9.86 7.98
C ILE A 54 -23.60 9.92 6.92
N LYS A 55 -23.42 9.21 5.81
CA LYS A 55 -24.48 9.03 4.79
C LYS A 55 -25.51 8.04 5.30
N ILE A 56 -26.54 8.56 5.95
CA ILE A 56 -27.70 7.81 6.37
C ILE A 56 -28.68 7.76 5.19
N GLY A 57 -28.86 6.58 4.60
CA GLY A 57 -29.97 6.37 3.70
C GLY A 57 -31.27 6.34 4.50
N GLU A 58 -32.11 7.35 4.36
CA GLU A 58 -33.44 7.35 4.95
C GLU A 58 -34.27 6.25 4.28
N ILE A 59 -34.46 5.14 4.99
CA ILE A 59 -35.46 4.16 4.62
C ILE A 59 -36.76 4.68 5.19
N ARG A 60 -37.53 5.42 4.39
CA ARG A 60 -38.95 5.57 4.72
C ARG A 60 -39.58 4.19 4.58
N LEU A 61 -39.74 3.53 5.72
CA LEU A 61 -40.57 2.34 5.89
C LEU A 61 -41.93 2.68 5.28
N ILE A 62 -42.19 2.15 4.09
CA ILE A 62 -43.48 2.35 3.45
C ILE A 62 -44.46 1.50 4.26
N ARG A 63 -45.16 2.14 5.20
CA ARG A 63 -46.36 1.57 5.80
C ARG A 63 -47.40 1.55 4.69
N ASP A 64 -48.07 0.40 4.55
CA ASP A 64 -49.23 0.19 3.68
C ASP A 64 -48.92 0.13 2.18
N VAL A 65 -48.29 -0.98 1.75
CA VAL A 65 -48.14 -1.30 0.32
C VAL A 65 -48.52 -2.74 0.05
N SER A 66 -49.74 -2.91 -0.46
CA SER A 66 -50.34 -4.20 -0.81
C SER A 66 -50.38 -4.31 -2.34
N GLY A 67 -49.78 -5.36 -2.92
CA GLY A 67 -49.72 -5.52 -4.38
C GLY A 67 -50.92 -6.28 -4.99
N ALA A 68 -51.78 -5.62 -5.78
CA ALA A 68 -52.93 -6.22 -6.47
C ALA A 68 -53.00 -5.83 -7.96
N GLY A 69 -53.46 -6.76 -8.82
CA GLY A 69 -53.66 -6.53 -10.25
C GLY A 69 -52.37 -6.52 -11.08
N TYR A 70 -52.42 -6.02 -12.32
CA TYR A 70 -51.29 -5.92 -13.24
C TYR A 70 -50.87 -4.47 -13.45
N LEU A 71 -49.57 -4.20 -13.35
CA LEU A 71 -48.97 -2.93 -13.77
C LEU A 71 -47.89 -3.16 -14.82
N ALA A 72 -47.90 -2.34 -15.87
CA ALA A 72 -46.85 -2.33 -16.89
C ALA A 72 -45.52 -1.87 -16.30
N MET A 73 -44.40 -2.43 -16.78
CA MET A 73 -43.07 -2.08 -16.31
C MET A 73 -42.75 -0.61 -16.63
N PRO A 74 -42.28 0.18 -15.65
CA PRO A 74 -41.91 1.58 -15.87
C PRO A 74 -40.56 1.75 -16.60
N VAL A 75 -39.81 0.66 -16.80
CA VAL A 75 -38.48 0.68 -17.42
C VAL A 75 -38.52 -0.09 -18.76
N PRO A 76 -38.31 0.58 -19.91
CA PRO A 76 -38.20 -0.10 -21.19
C PRO A 76 -36.89 -0.93 -21.25
N ASN A 77 -36.92 -2.05 -21.97
CA ASN A 77 -35.73 -2.82 -22.36
C ASN A 77 -34.82 -3.33 -21.22
N LYS A 78 -35.38 -4.07 -20.25
CA LYS A 78 -34.57 -4.92 -19.34
C LYS A 78 -34.89 -6.40 -19.55
N SER A 79 -33.86 -7.24 -19.70
CA SER A 79 -34.01 -8.70 -19.68
C SER A 79 -33.81 -9.23 -18.25
N GLY A 80 -34.33 -10.43 -17.94
CA GLY A 80 -34.14 -11.05 -16.63
C GLY A 80 -35.24 -10.77 -15.60
N PHE A 81 -36.48 -10.49 -16.05
CA PHE A 81 -37.67 -10.46 -15.21
C PHE A 81 -38.86 -11.17 -15.87
N VAL A 82 -39.89 -11.51 -15.08
CA VAL A 82 -41.18 -12.02 -15.54
C VAL A 82 -42.28 -11.21 -14.85
N ASN A 83 -43.07 -10.49 -15.64
CA ASN A 83 -44.22 -9.73 -15.19
C ASN A 83 -45.50 -10.48 -15.56
N PHE A 84 -46.21 -11.00 -14.55
CA PHE A 84 -47.47 -11.73 -14.72
C PHE A 84 -48.63 -10.77 -14.94
N ARG A 85 -49.51 -11.07 -15.91
CA ARG A 85 -50.72 -10.28 -16.19
C ARG A 85 -51.92 -10.79 -15.39
N ASN A 86 -51.93 -10.60 -14.07
CA ASN A 86 -53.01 -11.09 -13.20
C ASN A 86 -54.13 -10.06 -13.04
N LYS A 87 -55.36 -10.55 -12.88
CA LYS A 87 -56.53 -9.74 -12.52
C LYS A 87 -56.88 -9.82 -11.02
N ASN A 88 -56.17 -10.67 -10.26
CA ASN A 88 -56.36 -10.89 -8.82
C ASN A 88 -55.22 -10.26 -7.99
N ASP A 89 -55.25 -10.44 -6.68
CA ASP A 89 -54.27 -9.99 -5.69
C ASP A 89 -53.07 -10.96 -5.50
N LYS A 90 -52.95 -11.98 -6.34
CA LYS A 90 -51.99 -13.09 -6.17
C LYS A 90 -50.67 -12.91 -6.91
N CYS A 91 -50.34 -11.70 -7.38
CA CYS A 91 -49.09 -11.42 -8.11
C CYS A 91 -47.83 -11.92 -7.38
N PHE A 92 -47.82 -11.82 -6.05
CA PHE A 92 -46.78 -12.38 -5.19
C PHE A 92 -46.65 -13.90 -5.35
N LEU A 93 -47.75 -14.65 -5.23
CA LEU A 93 -47.75 -16.12 -5.34
C LEU A 93 -47.32 -16.59 -6.71
N TYR A 94 -47.75 -15.92 -7.80
CA TYR A 94 -47.25 -16.25 -9.14
C TYR A 94 -45.72 -16.12 -9.24
N CYS A 95 -45.16 -15.07 -8.64
CA CYS A 95 -43.71 -14.86 -8.63
C CYS A 95 -42.98 -15.94 -7.83
N ILE A 96 -43.48 -16.29 -6.64
CA ILE A 96 -42.87 -17.32 -5.79
C ILE A 96 -43.00 -18.69 -6.44
N ALA A 97 -44.19 -19.09 -6.88
CA ALA A 97 -44.44 -20.38 -7.50
C ALA A 97 -43.58 -20.59 -8.75
N ALA A 98 -43.49 -19.59 -9.62
CA ALA A 98 -42.61 -19.65 -10.78
C ALA A 98 -41.13 -19.74 -10.39
N SER A 99 -40.70 -19.08 -9.31
CA SER A 99 -39.29 -19.18 -8.87
C SER A 99 -38.94 -20.52 -8.20
N MET A 100 -39.90 -21.13 -7.50
CA MET A 100 -39.69 -22.37 -6.75
C MET A 100 -39.88 -23.63 -7.61
N PHE A 101 -40.87 -23.65 -8.50
CA PHE A 101 -41.31 -24.89 -9.15
C PHE A 101 -40.98 -24.98 -10.65
N THR A 102 -40.29 -24.00 -11.25
CA THR A 102 -39.93 -24.06 -12.68
C THR A 102 -39.13 -25.30 -13.04
N ASP A 103 -38.11 -25.66 -12.24
CA ASP A 103 -37.25 -26.80 -12.55
C ASP A 103 -38.00 -28.13 -12.42
N GLU A 104 -38.93 -28.21 -11.46
CA GLU A 104 -39.81 -29.36 -11.28
C GLU A 104 -40.74 -29.53 -12.49
N GLU A 105 -41.36 -28.45 -12.94
CA GLU A 105 -42.30 -28.47 -14.06
C GLU A 105 -41.60 -28.75 -15.39
N ARG A 106 -40.36 -28.29 -15.56
CA ARG A 106 -39.51 -28.63 -16.71
C ARG A 106 -39.19 -30.12 -16.75
N ARG A 107 -38.91 -30.74 -15.60
CA ARG A 107 -38.65 -32.19 -15.53
C ARG A 107 -39.90 -33.01 -15.84
N LYS A 108 -41.07 -32.57 -15.39
CA LYS A 108 -42.35 -33.25 -15.65
C LYS A 108 -42.78 -33.20 -17.13
N THR A 109 -42.58 -32.06 -17.78
CA THR A 109 -43.07 -31.84 -19.16
C THR A 109 -42.03 -32.13 -20.25
N GLY A 110 -40.75 -32.26 -19.89
CA GLY A 110 -39.64 -32.47 -20.83
C GLY A 110 -39.35 -31.29 -21.75
N LYS A 111 -40.09 -30.18 -21.63
CA LYS A 111 -40.01 -29.00 -22.51
C LYS A 111 -39.68 -27.72 -21.72
N PRO A 112 -39.12 -26.68 -22.36
CA PRO A 112 -38.92 -25.38 -21.71
C PRO A 112 -40.26 -24.79 -21.24
N VAL A 113 -40.39 -24.53 -19.94
CA VAL A 113 -41.62 -23.97 -19.36
C VAL A 113 -41.63 -22.46 -19.52
N SER A 114 -42.66 -21.92 -20.17
CA SER A 114 -42.87 -20.48 -20.22
C SER A 114 -43.27 -19.97 -18.84
N LYS A 115 -42.35 -19.22 -18.20
CA LYS A 115 -42.63 -18.59 -16.90
C LYS A 115 -43.79 -17.59 -16.93
N LYS A 116 -44.33 -17.22 -18.10
CA LYS A 116 -45.41 -16.22 -18.24
C LYS A 116 -46.83 -16.80 -18.14
N SER A 117 -47.00 -18.13 -18.22
CA SER A 117 -48.32 -18.76 -18.23
C SER A 117 -48.87 -18.94 -16.81
N GLN A 118 -49.92 -18.21 -16.46
CA GLN A 118 -50.45 -18.16 -15.09
C GLN A 118 -51.06 -19.48 -14.61
N GLY A 119 -51.87 -20.14 -15.44
CA GLY A 119 -52.52 -21.41 -15.06
C GLY A 119 -51.56 -22.54 -14.70
N ILE A 120 -50.31 -22.49 -15.17
CA ILE A 120 -49.27 -23.46 -14.78
C ILE A 120 -48.89 -23.28 -13.30
N TRP A 121 -48.86 -22.05 -12.80
CA TRP A 121 -48.35 -21.76 -11.46
C TRP A 121 -49.43 -21.83 -10.38
N GLU A 122 -50.70 -21.63 -10.74
CA GLU A 122 -51.84 -21.70 -9.81
C GLU A 122 -51.96 -23.06 -9.12
N LYS A 123 -51.66 -24.15 -9.85
CA LYS A 123 -51.67 -25.51 -9.29
C LYS A 123 -50.65 -25.73 -8.16
N TYR A 124 -49.65 -24.85 -8.04
CA TYR A 124 -48.63 -24.92 -7.00
C TYR A 124 -48.95 -24.05 -5.78
N PHE A 125 -50.03 -23.26 -5.81
CA PHE A 125 -50.36 -22.37 -4.69
C PHE A 125 -50.68 -23.14 -3.41
N SER A 126 -51.32 -24.30 -3.52
CA SER A 126 -51.60 -25.19 -2.38
C SER A 126 -50.34 -25.75 -1.70
N ARG A 127 -49.17 -25.67 -2.35
CA ARG A 127 -47.87 -26.11 -1.81
C ARG A 127 -47.08 -24.98 -1.15
N LEU A 128 -47.60 -23.75 -1.17
CA LEU A 128 -47.00 -22.60 -0.50
C LEU A 128 -47.77 -22.36 0.79
N ASP A 129 -47.07 -22.36 1.93
CA ASP A 129 -47.68 -22.07 3.21
C ASP A 129 -47.95 -20.57 3.33
N THR A 130 -49.23 -20.20 3.33
CA THR A 130 -49.72 -18.82 3.40
C THR A 130 -50.43 -18.53 4.73
N ASN A 131 -50.28 -19.39 5.74
CA ASN A 131 -50.89 -19.19 7.05
C ASN A 131 -50.40 -17.88 7.68
N GLY A 132 -51.34 -16.98 8.00
CA GLY A 132 -51.05 -15.66 8.57
C GLY A 132 -50.54 -14.62 7.58
N VAL A 133 -50.56 -14.90 6.27
CA VAL A 133 -50.17 -13.96 5.21
C VAL A 133 -51.43 -13.32 4.62
N ASN A 134 -51.55 -12.00 4.69
CA ASN A 134 -52.69 -11.28 4.11
C ASN A 134 -52.48 -11.03 2.61
N PHE A 135 -53.57 -11.05 1.84
CA PHE A 135 -53.58 -10.64 0.44
C PHE A 135 -54.35 -9.32 0.30
N PRO A 136 -53.81 -8.34 -0.43
CA PRO A 136 -52.57 -8.37 -1.20
C PRO A 136 -51.30 -8.25 -0.32
N VAL A 137 -50.25 -9.02 -0.63
CA VAL A 137 -49.08 -9.23 0.26
C VAL A 137 -48.31 -7.94 0.54
N ASN A 138 -48.25 -7.55 1.82
CA ASN A 138 -47.46 -6.40 2.28
C ASN A 138 -45.99 -6.75 2.50
N ILE A 139 -45.10 -5.90 2.00
CA ILE A 139 -43.63 -6.09 2.06
C ILE A 139 -43.10 -6.20 3.49
N GLN A 140 -43.69 -5.45 4.43
CA GLN A 140 -43.20 -5.33 5.81
C GLN A 140 -43.79 -6.37 6.75
N THR A 141 -45.10 -6.62 6.68
CA THR A 141 -45.82 -7.49 7.63
C THR A 141 -45.91 -8.93 7.14
N ASP A 142 -46.30 -9.15 5.88
CA ASP A 142 -46.65 -10.48 5.38
C ASP A 142 -45.45 -11.24 4.79
N VAL A 143 -44.51 -10.54 4.14
CA VAL A 143 -43.32 -11.20 3.57
C VAL A 143 -42.46 -11.91 4.63
N PRO A 144 -42.14 -11.33 5.81
CA PRO A 144 -41.40 -12.06 6.86
C PRO A 144 -42.11 -13.34 7.32
N ILE A 145 -43.45 -13.31 7.46
CA ILE A 145 -44.25 -14.48 7.84
C ILE A 145 -44.10 -15.56 6.76
N PHE A 146 -44.25 -15.17 5.49
CA PHE A 146 -44.08 -16.08 4.36
C PHE A 146 -42.66 -16.68 4.27
N GLU A 147 -41.62 -15.88 4.50
CA GLU A 147 -40.22 -16.33 4.51
C GLU A 147 -39.98 -17.40 5.59
N SER A 148 -40.55 -17.21 6.79
CA SER A 148 -40.47 -18.19 7.88
C SER A 148 -41.24 -19.46 7.55
N ASN A 149 -42.49 -19.35 7.09
CA ASN A 149 -43.33 -20.51 6.79
C ASN A 149 -42.75 -21.40 5.67
N ASN A 150 -42.07 -20.80 4.70
CA ASN A 150 -41.58 -21.51 3.50
C ASN A 150 -40.05 -21.65 3.45
N ASN A 151 -39.32 -21.19 4.48
CA ASN A 151 -37.86 -21.20 4.58
C ASN A 151 -37.15 -20.65 3.32
N VAL A 152 -37.59 -19.47 2.86
CA VAL A 152 -37.09 -18.82 1.65
C VAL A 152 -36.75 -17.37 1.94
N GLY A 153 -35.66 -16.85 1.35
CA GLY A 153 -35.29 -15.43 1.46
C GLY A 153 -35.85 -14.61 0.30
N ILE A 154 -36.61 -13.56 0.59
CA ILE A 154 -37.26 -12.68 -0.38
C ILE A 154 -36.71 -11.26 -0.30
N SER A 155 -35.94 -10.85 -1.30
CA SER A 155 -35.48 -9.47 -1.44
C SER A 155 -36.42 -8.70 -2.39
N VAL A 156 -36.80 -7.47 -2.05
CA VAL A 156 -37.72 -6.65 -2.87
C VAL A 156 -37.02 -5.36 -3.31
N LEU A 157 -37.00 -5.14 -4.62
CA LEU A 157 -36.52 -3.93 -5.28
C LEU A 157 -37.71 -3.03 -5.68
N GLY A 158 -37.48 -1.74 -5.93
CA GLY A 158 -38.52 -0.81 -6.39
C GLY A 158 -37.96 0.27 -7.31
N TYR A 159 -38.83 1.13 -7.84
CA TYR A 159 -38.46 2.24 -8.73
C TYR A 159 -38.90 3.58 -8.15
N ARG A 160 -37.95 4.48 -7.89
CA ARG A 160 -38.22 5.82 -7.35
C ARG A 160 -37.28 6.86 -7.97
N ARG A 161 -37.82 8.04 -8.28
CA ARG A 161 -37.05 9.19 -8.83
C ARG A 161 -36.14 8.80 -10.02
N GLY A 162 -36.65 7.97 -10.92
CA GLY A 162 -35.90 7.53 -12.10
C GLY A 162 -34.88 6.40 -11.86
N GLN A 163 -34.73 5.91 -10.62
CA GLN A 163 -33.71 4.91 -10.25
C GLN A 163 -34.31 3.68 -9.58
N ILE A 164 -33.64 2.52 -9.75
CA ILE A 164 -33.96 1.29 -9.01
C ILE A 164 -33.35 1.39 -7.62
N CYS A 165 -34.14 1.11 -6.59
CA CYS A 165 -33.73 1.11 -5.19
C CYS A 165 -34.07 -0.21 -4.51
N VAL A 166 -33.39 -0.52 -3.40
CA VAL A 166 -33.68 -1.69 -2.57
C VAL A 166 -34.75 -1.31 -1.55
N LEU A 167 -35.90 -1.99 -1.57
CA LEU A 167 -36.98 -1.77 -0.60
C LEU A 167 -36.86 -2.70 0.61
N ARG A 168 -36.42 -3.95 0.40
CA ARG A 168 -36.24 -4.97 1.44
C ARG A 168 -35.15 -5.96 1.04
N THR A 169 -34.37 -6.41 2.00
CA THR A 169 -33.38 -7.49 1.85
C THR A 169 -33.76 -8.67 2.74
N CYS A 170 -33.57 -9.89 2.26
CA CYS A 170 -33.77 -11.09 3.07
C CYS A 170 -32.55 -11.38 3.98
N SER A 171 -32.72 -12.26 4.97
CA SER A 171 -31.60 -12.76 5.79
C SER A 171 -30.61 -13.61 4.98
N THR A 172 -29.35 -13.63 5.40
CA THR A 172 -28.30 -14.47 4.79
C THR A 172 -28.47 -15.96 5.08
N GLN A 173 -29.30 -16.33 6.07
CA GLN A 173 -29.50 -17.71 6.52
C GLN A 173 -30.27 -18.58 5.51
N PHE A 174 -31.07 -17.97 4.63
CA PHE A 174 -31.88 -18.71 3.67
C PHE A 174 -31.03 -19.25 2.51
N LYS A 175 -31.10 -20.56 2.27
CA LYS A 175 -30.41 -21.22 1.14
C LYS A 175 -31.00 -20.80 -0.20
N LYS A 176 -32.34 -20.79 -0.33
CA LYS A 176 -33.05 -20.33 -1.52
C LYS A 176 -33.38 -18.84 -1.38
N LYS A 177 -33.02 -18.05 -2.38
CA LYS A 177 -33.25 -16.61 -2.42
C LYS A 177 -34.02 -16.22 -3.67
N ILE A 178 -35.02 -15.36 -3.51
CA ILE A 178 -35.91 -14.88 -4.56
C ILE A 178 -35.85 -13.36 -4.54
N THR A 179 -35.61 -12.77 -5.71
CA THR A 179 -35.62 -11.32 -5.87
C THR A 179 -36.91 -10.91 -6.58
N LEU A 180 -37.65 -10.00 -5.97
CA LEU A 180 -38.86 -9.40 -6.54
C LEU A 180 -38.60 -7.93 -6.85
N PHE A 181 -39.41 -7.38 -7.74
CA PHE A 181 -39.46 -5.96 -8.07
C PHE A 181 -40.88 -5.46 -7.90
N LEU A 182 -41.08 -4.43 -7.08
CA LEU A 182 -42.38 -3.83 -6.81
C LEU A 182 -42.56 -2.61 -7.72
N ILE A 183 -43.62 -2.63 -8.51
CA ILE A 183 -44.10 -1.47 -9.26
C ILE A 183 -45.14 -0.75 -8.41
N GLU A 184 -45.05 0.57 -8.32
CA GLU A 184 -45.99 1.44 -7.61
C GLU A 184 -46.58 2.44 -8.61
N LYS A 185 -47.91 2.56 -8.68
CA LYS A 185 -48.61 3.61 -9.45
C LYS A 185 -49.59 4.34 -8.54
N LYS A 186 -49.47 5.67 -8.46
CA LYS A 186 -50.46 6.52 -7.78
C LYS A 186 -51.68 6.72 -8.69
N MET A 187 -52.87 6.38 -8.21
CA MET A 187 -54.14 6.78 -8.79
C MET A 187 -54.78 7.87 -7.91
N ILE A 188 -55.86 8.49 -8.38
CA ILE A 188 -56.45 9.71 -7.78
C ILE A 188 -56.92 9.46 -6.32
N GLU A 189 -57.33 8.24 -5.97
CA GLU A 189 -57.86 7.90 -4.63
C GLU A 189 -57.16 6.69 -3.97
N GLU A 190 -56.35 5.90 -4.69
CA GLU A 190 -55.66 4.72 -4.16
C GLU A 190 -54.27 4.49 -4.76
N LYS A 191 -53.42 3.78 -4.01
CA LYS A 191 -52.08 3.37 -4.45
C LYS A 191 -52.09 1.89 -4.83
N VAL A 192 -51.94 1.60 -6.11
CA VAL A 192 -51.88 0.22 -6.63
C VAL A 192 -50.44 -0.21 -6.79
N CYS A 193 -50.11 -1.40 -6.29
CA CYS A 193 -48.77 -1.99 -6.41
C CYS A 193 -48.80 -3.36 -7.07
N HIS A 194 -47.69 -3.80 -7.65
CA HIS A 194 -47.60 -5.07 -8.36
C HIS A 194 -46.22 -5.71 -8.22
N TYR A 195 -46.17 -7.02 -7.92
CA TYR A 195 -44.92 -7.77 -7.83
C TYR A 195 -44.51 -8.36 -9.18
N VAL A 196 -43.24 -8.21 -9.50
CA VAL A 196 -42.59 -8.75 -10.68
C VAL A 196 -41.44 -9.65 -10.24
N LEU A 197 -41.33 -10.84 -10.83
CA LEU A 197 -40.24 -11.77 -10.52
C LEU A 197 -38.96 -11.33 -11.24
N VAL A 198 -37.86 -11.12 -10.51
CA VAL A 198 -36.53 -10.92 -11.10
C VAL A 198 -35.88 -12.30 -11.26
N THR A 199 -35.79 -12.79 -12.49
CA THR A 199 -35.24 -14.11 -12.81
C THR A 199 -33.72 -14.12 -12.92
N ASN A 200 -33.11 -12.97 -13.17
CA ASN A 200 -31.65 -12.80 -13.16
C ASN A 200 -31.27 -11.39 -12.72
N THR A 201 -30.82 -11.27 -11.47
CA THR A 201 -30.46 -9.99 -10.84
C THR A 201 -29.39 -9.23 -11.61
N SER A 202 -28.36 -9.94 -12.11
CA SER A 202 -27.28 -9.34 -12.92
C SER A 202 -27.79 -8.74 -14.22
N LYS A 203 -28.62 -9.47 -14.99
CA LYS A 203 -29.20 -8.96 -16.24
C LYS A 203 -30.15 -7.80 -15.97
N PHE A 204 -30.93 -7.87 -14.90
CA PHE A 204 -31.90 -6.85 -14.54
C PHE A 204 -31.25 -5.52 -14.10
N LEU A 205 -30.18 -5.57 -13.32
CA LEU A 205 -29.52 -4.38 -12.75
C LEU A 205 -28.37 -3.84 -13.60
N CYS A 206 -27.65 -4.69 -14.35
CA CYS A 206 -26.45 -4.31 -15.10
C CYS A 206 -26.63 -4.35 -16.63
N ASN A 207 -27.87 -4.27 -17.14
CA ASN A 207 -28.11 -4.24 -18.59
C ASN A 207 -27.36 -3.07 -19.26
N GLY A 208 -26.63 -3.34 -20.35
CA GLY A 208 -25.87 -2.33 -21.10
C GLY A 208 -24.43 -2.06 -20.64
N ARG A 209 -23.90 -2.78 -19.62
CA ARG A 209 -22.47 -2.67 -19.24
C ARG A 209 -21.58 -3.54 -20.15
N ARG A 210 -20.41 -3.02 -20.54
CA ARG A 210 -19.40 -3.75 -21.36
C ARG A 210 -18.86 -5.01 -20.69
N VAL A 211 -18.89 -5.09 -19.36
CA VAL A 211 -18.34 -6.19 -18.57
C VAL A 211 -19.45 -6.89 -17.78
N LYS A 212 -19.52 -8.22 -17.89
CA LYS A 212 -20.46 -9.05 -17.13
C LYS A 212 -20.19 -8.92 -15.64
N GLN A 213 -21.23 -8.62 -14.86
CA GLN A 213 -21.14 -8.53 -13.41
C GLN A 213 -22.04 -9.56 -12.72
N PHE A 214 -21.58 -10.05 -11.56
CA PHE A 214 -22.29 -11.01 -10.73
C PHE A 214 -22.81 -10.28 -9.49
N ILE A 215 -24.13 -10.26 -9.29
CA ILE A 215 -24.75 -9.52 -8.17
C ILE A 215 -25.19 -10.50 -7.10
N CYS A 216 -24.85 -10.22 -5.83
CA CYS A 216 -25.38 -10.94 -4.68
C CYS A 216 -26.86 -10.61 -4.45
N GLU A 217 -27.71 -11.62 -4.33
CA GLU A 217 -29.16 -11.48 -4.13
C GLU A 217 -29.55 -11.01 -2.72
N THR A 218 -28.59 -10.94 -1.80
CA THR A 218 -28.80 -10.50 -0.41
C THR A 218 -28.33 -9.06 -0.17
N CYS A 219 -27.08 -8.72 -0.51
CA CYS A 219 -26.54 -7.37 -0.32
C CYS A 219 -26.51 -6.51 -1.58
N PHE A 220 -26.90 -7.05 -2.74
CA PHE A 220 -26.86 -6.37 -4.04
C PHE A 220 -25.49 -5.82 -4.46
N ARG A 221 -24.40 -6.32 -3.85
CA ARG A 221 -23.03 -6.01 -4.27
C ARG A 221 -22.70 -6.67 -5.60
N SER A 222 -22.04 -5.93 -6.48
CA SER A 222 -21.52 -6.41 -7.77
C SER A 222 -20.11 -6.95 -7.64
N PHE A 223 -19.84 -8.08 -8.28
CA PHE A 223 -18.55 -8.75 -8.37
C PHE A 223 -18.17 -9.00 -9.83
N THR A 224 -16.87 -9.09 -10.09
CA THR A 224 -16.30 -9.35 -11.43
C THR A 224 -16.29 -10.84 -11.80
N SER A 225 -16.36 -11.73 -10.81
CA SER A 225 -16.47 -13.19 -11.01
C SER A 225 -17.51 -13.83 -10.10
N GLN A 226 -17.98 -15.02 -10.48
CA GLN A 226 -18.91 -15.83 -9.69
C GLN A 226 -18.24 -16.30 -8.39
N THR A 227 -16.99 -16.75 -8.44
CA THR A 227 -16.22 -17.17 -7.26
C THR A 227 -16.10 -16.07 -6.20
N MET A 228 -15.82 -14.82 -6.60
CA MET A 228 -15.77 -13.69 -5.66
C MET A 228 -17.14 -13.39 -5.04
N LYS A 229 -18.23 -13.64 -5.77
CA LYS A 229 -19.60 -13.56 -5.24
C LYS A 229 -19.90 -14.75 -4.34
N ASP A 230 -19.35 -15.94 -4.54
CA ASP A 230 -19.66 -17.08 -3.68
C ASP A 230 -18.85 -17.01 -2.38
N ASP A 231 -17.60 -16.52 -2.45
CA ASP A 231 -16.69 -16.39 -1.32
C ASP A 231 -16.99 -15.18 -0.42
N HIS A 232 -17.76 -14.19 -0.91
CA HIS A 232 -18.03 -13.01 -0.10
C HIS A 232 -18.92 -13.35 1.10
N LYS A 233 -18.48 -12.96 2.29
CA LYS A 233 -19.28 -13.06 3.52
C LYS A 233 -20.26 -11.89 3.59
N CYS A 234 -21.49 -12.12 3.13
CA CYS A 234 -22.57 -11.14 3.15
C CYS A 234 -22.91 -10.72 4.60
N GLY A 235 -22.96 -9.41 4.89
CA GLY A 235 -23.41 -8.89 6.19
C GLY A 235 -22.41 -8.95 7.36
N LYS A 236 -21.23 -9.57 7.21
CA LYS A 236 -20.16 -9.54 8.22
C LYS A 236 -19.01 -8.67 7.73
N VAL A 237 -18.78 -7.52 8.38
CA VAL A 237 -17.47 -6.88 8.34
C VAL A 237 -16.63 -7.59 9.39
N GLN A 238 -15.96 -8.65 8.98
CA GLN A 238 -14.80 -9.14 9.72
C GLN A 238 -13.59 -8.95 8.81
N VAL A 239 -12.55 -8.35 9.36
CA VAL A 239 -11.20 -8.54 8.86
C VAL A 239 -10.95 -10.04 8.92
N THR A 240 -11.06 -10.74 7.79
CA THR A 240 -10.66 -12.14 7.72
C THR A 240 -9.14 -12.17 7.67
N GLU A 241 -8.51 -12.48 8.80
CA GLU A 241 -7.14 -12.99 8.79
C GLU A 241 -7.15 -14.30 7.99
N THR A 242 -6.54 -14.26 6.81
CA THR A 242 -6.39 -15.45 5.97
C THR A 242 -5.14 -16.20 6.40
N LEU A 243 -5.34 -17.42 6.91
CA LEU A 243 -4.25 -18.32 7.22
C LEU A 243 -3.60 -18.87 5.93
N PRO A 244 -2.29 -19.19 5.95
CA PRO A 244 -1.60 -19.84 4.84
C PRO A 244 -2.25 -21.18 4.47
N LYS A 245 -2.13 -21.58 3.20
CA LYS A 245 -2.76 -22.82 2.72
C LYS A 245 -2.11 -24.06 3.34
N GLU A 246 -2.86 -25.16 3.37
CA GLU A 246 -2.35 -26.46 3.78
C GLU A 246 -1.19 -26.91 2.87
N GLY A 247 -0.12 -27.45 3.44
CA GLY A 247 1.14 -27.77 2.75
C GLY A 247 2.09 -26.59 2.43
N GLU A 248 1.67 -25.34 2.61
CA GLU A 248 2.56 -24.19 2.35
C GLU A 248 3.70 -24.11 3.39
N GLN A 249 4.93 -23.86 2.91
CA GLN A 249 6.15 -23.77 3.72
C GLN A 249 7.02 -22.59 3.28
N ILE A 250 7.79 -22.05 4.22
CA ILE A 250 8.83 -21.04 4.00
C ILE A 250 10.15 -21.76 3.75
N GLU A 251 10.78 -21.46 2.62
CA GLU A 251 12.12 -21.96 2.25
C GLU A 251 12.79 -20.91 1.35
N PHE A 252 14.11 -21.01 1.15
CA PHE A 252 14.82 -20.12 0.24
C PHE A 252 14.43 -20.40 -1.22
N LYS A 253 13.75 -19.43 -1.87
CA LYS A 253 13.33 -19.54 -3.27
C LYS A 253 13.99 -18.52 -4.20
N ARG A 254 14.70 -17.52 -3.64
CA ARG A 254 15.17 -16.31 -4.32
C ARG A 254 16.58 -16.43 -4.88
N MET A 255 16.74 -17.39 -5.76
CA MET A 255 17.98 -17.75 -6.45
C MET A 255 18.70 -16.56 -7.11
N GLU A 256 17.93 -15.59 -7.59
CA GLU A 256 18.47 -14.39 -8.22
C GLU A 256 19.38 -13.58 -7.30
N MET A 257 19.26 -13.74 -5.98
CA MET A 257 20.09 -13.03 -5.00
C MET A 257 21.54 -13.51 -4.98
N SER A 258 21.83 -14.71 -5.50
CA SER A 258 23.17 -15.30 -5.52
C SER A 258 24.09 -14.75 -6.61
N ILE A 259 23.61 -13.80 -7.42
CA ILE A 259 24.42 -13.07 -8.40
C ILE A 259 24.44 -11.57 -8.04
N PRO A 260 25.60 -10.90 -8.05
CA PRO A 260 25.68 -9.47 -7.74
C PRO A 260 24.75 -8.65 -8.63
N TYR A 261 24.06 -7.66 -8.08
CA TYR A 261 23.22 -6.76 -8.87
C TYR A 261 24.13 -5.95 -9.82
N PRO A 262 23.90 -5.98 -11.14
CA PRO A 262 24.92 -5.54 -12.09
C PRO A 262 25.08 -4.02 -12.13
N PHE A 263 23.98 -3.28 -11.98
CA PHE A 263 23.95 -1.82 -12.03
C PHE A 263 23.08 -1.26 -10.91
N VAL A 264 23.62 -0.27 -10.19
CA VAL A 264 22.90 0.47 -9.15
C VAL A 264 23.09 1.96 -9.41
N LEU A 265 22.01 2.72 -9.34
CA LEU A 265 22.02 4.17 -9.50
C LEU A 265 21.87 4.81 -8.13
N TYR A 266 22.85 5.58 -7.69
CA TYR A 266 22.77 6.39 -6.49
C TYR A 266 22.27 7.78 -6.85
N TYR A 267 21.48 8.41 -5.98
CA TYR A 267 21.02 9.77 -6.21
C TYR A 267 20.79 10.51 -4.89
N ASP A 268 20.83 11.83 -4.99
CA ASP A 268 20.52 12.75 -3.91
C ASP A 268 19.84 14.01 -4.47
N PHE A 269 18.93 14.60 -3.70
CA PHE A 269 18.23 15.84 -4.05
C PHE A 269 18.55 16.92 -3.04
N GLU A 270 18.78 18.13 -3.54
CA GLU A 270 18.72 19.33 -2.71
C GLU A 270 17.40 20.04 -2.93
N CYS A 271 16.77 20.44 -1.83
CA CYS A 271 15.41 20.99 -1.80
C CYS A 271 15.38 22.30 -1.02
N PHE A 272 14.47 23.18 -1.41
CA PHE A 272 14.09 24.35 -0.62
C PHE A 272 12.65 24.22 -0.16
N SER A 273 12.31 24.89 0.94
CA SER A 273 10.94 24.98 1.44
C SER A 273 10.34 26.33 1.08
N ASP A 274 9.21 26.33 0.37
CA ASP A 274 8.39 27.52 0.21
C ASP A 274 7.43 27.63 1.41
N PRO A 275 7.52 28.69 2.24
CA PRO A 275 6.52 28.95 3.26
C PRO A 275 5.21 29.28 2.56
N LEU A 276 4.24 28.39 2.69
CA LEU A 276 2.92 28.59 2.12
C LEU A 276 1.98 28.87 3.27
N ASN A 277 1.76 30.13 3.64
CA ASN A 277 0.62 30.50 4.51
C ASN A 277 -0.71 30.38 3.75
N ALA A 278 -0.98 29.20 3.19
CA ALA A 278 -2.11 28.91 2.35
C ALA A 278 -3.05 27.95 3.07
N ASN A 279 -4.21 28.45 3.45
CA ASN A 279 -5.30 27.63 3.97
C ASN A 279 -5.79 26.68 2.88
N LYS A 280 -5.65 25.38 3.12
CA LYS A 280 -6.13 24.31 2.24
C LYS A 280 -7.48 23.79 2.75
N GLY A 281 -8.46 24.68 2.86
CA GLY A 281 -9.75 24.43 3.51
C GLY A 281 -9.97 25.36 4.70
N GLU A 282 -11.01 25.11 5.50
CA GLU A 282 -11.32 25.92 6.69
C GLU A 282 -10.39 25.63 7.88
N SER A 283 -9.71 24.47 7.90
CA SER A 283 -9.02 23.95 9.09
C SER A 283 -7.64 23.34 8.86
N THR A 284 -7.13 23.40 7.62
CA THR A 284 -5.79 22.88 7.32
C THR A 284 -4.92 24.01 6.82
N THR A 285 -4.01 24.47 7.68
CA THR A 285 -2.92 25.37 7.29
C THR A 285 -1.78 24.50 6.77
N LEU A 286 -1.46 24.64 5.48
CA LEU A 286 -0.14 24.19 5.04
C LEU A 286 0.86 25.18 5.63
N ASN A 287 2.01 24.74 6.14
CA ASN A 287 3.04 25.68 6.61
C ASN A 287 4.19 25.77 5.59
N TYR A 288 4.57 24.64 4.99
CA TYR A 288 5.69 24.55 4.04
C TYR A 288 5.38 23.59 2.90
N GLU A 289 5.84 23.91 1.68
CA GLU A 289 5.94 22.98 0.55
C GLU A 289 7.40 22.81 0.14
N TYR A 290 7.89 21.58 0.15
CA TYR A 290 9.24 21.27 -0.30
C TYR A 290 9.29 21.13 -1.83
N LYS A 291 10.25 21.81 -2.46
CA LYS A 291 10.52 21.75 -3.89
C LYS A 291 11.96 21.37 -4.13
N ALA A 292 12.17 20.44 -5.05
CA ALA A 292 13.51 20.08 -5.51
C ALA A 292 14.15 21.29 -6.22
N ALA A 293 15.35 21.65 -5.79
CA ALA A 293 16.21 22.66 -6.39
C ALA A 293 17.15 22.02 -7.43
N SER A 294 17.80 20.94 -7.01
CA SER A 294 18.77 20.20 -7.83
C SER A 294 18.80 18.73 -7.44
N TYR A 295 19.46 17.92 -8.27
CA TYR A 295 19.78 16.54 -7.92
C TYR A 295 21.12 16.13 -8.52
N SER A 296 21.71 15.09 -7.95
CA SER A 296 22.80 14.35 -8.58
C SER A 296 22.44 12.87 -8.73
N LEU A 297 23.00 12.22 -9.75
CA LEU A 297 22.88 10.78 -9.96
C LEU A 297 24.23 10.18 -10.32
N CYS A 298 24.57 9.03 -9.72
CA CYS A 298 25.77 8.27 -9.99
C CYS A 298 25.40 6.82 -10.34
N LEU A 299 25.59 6.43 -11.61
CA LEU A 299 25.37 5.06 -12.07
C LEU A 299 26.66 4.25 -11.87
N VAL A 300 26.58 3.20 -11.06
CA VAL A 300 27.70 2.30 -10.77
C VAL A 300 27.45 0.92 -11.38
N TYR A 301 28.45 0.40 -12.09
CA TYR A 301 28.50 -0.96 -12.59
C TYR A 301 29.36 -1.82 -11.68
N SER A 302 28.80 -2.91 -11.15
CA SER A 302 29.55 -3.87 -10.34
C SER A 302 30.29 -4.85 -11.26
N GLY A 303 31.44 -4.43 -11.81
CA GLY A 303 32.25 -5.21 -12.76
C GLY A 303 33.22 -6.20 -12.12
N LYS A 304 33.95 -6.94 -12.97
CA LYS A 304 34.97 -7.93 -12.53
C LYS A 304 36.09 -7.31 -11.70
N SER A 305 36.44 -6.07 -11.99
CA SER A 305 37.51 -5.29 -11.33
C SER A 305 37.00 -4.50 -10.11
N GLY A 306 35.79 -4.80 -9.64
CA GLY A 306 35.08 -4.04 -8.60
C GLY A 306 34.08 -3.03 -9.18
N PRO A 307 33.47 -2.21 -8.31
CA PRO A 307 32.50 -1.19 -8.72
C PRO A 307 33.18 -0.09 -9.56
N GLU A 308 32.49 0.34 -10.62
CA GLU A 308 32.96 1.35 -11.57
C GLU A 308 31.88 2.38 -11.88
N VAL A 309 32.22 3.67 -11.86
CA VAL A 309 31.30 4.76 -12.24
C VAL A 309 31.12 4.76 -13.76
N ARG A 310 29.87 4.58 -14.21
CA ARG A 310 29.48 4.59 -15.64
C ARG A 310 28.89 5.91 -16.09
N ALA A 311 28.20 6.61 -15.21
CA ALA A 311 27.68 7.94 -15.45
C ALA A 311 27.61 8.69 -14.12
N PHE A 312 27.87 9.99 -14.15
CA PHE A 312 27.73 10.86 -13.00
C PHE A 312 27.21 12.20 -13.50
N GLU A 313 26.02 12.59 -13.06
CA GLU A 313 25.32 13.77 -13.56
C GLU A 313 24.83 14.63 -12.41
N TYR A 314 24.69 15.91 -12.69
CA TYR A 314 24.09 16.90 -11.81
C TYR A 314 23.15 17.77 -12.63
N TYR A 315 22.02 18.15 -12.04
CA TYR A 315 21.02 18.98 -12.68
C TYR A 315 20.34 19.90 -11.67
N ASP A 316 20.33 21.20 -11.98
CA ASP A 316 19.69 22.29 -11.23
C ASP A 316 18.83 23.18 -12.15
N GLY A 317 18.44 22.63 -13.30
CA GLY A 317 17.61 23.31 -14.28
C GLY A 317 16.11 23.25 -13.96
N PRO A 318 15.26 23.76 -14.88
CA PRO A 318 13.82 23.80 -14.66
C PRO A 318 13.21 22.40 -14.55
N LYS A 319 12.28 22.23 -13.60
CA LYS A 319 11.54 20.97 -13.36
C LYS A 319 12.47 19.78 -13.06
N PRO A 320 13.31 19.86 -12.01
CA PRO A 320 14.32 18.84 -11.71
C PRO A 320 13.74 17.43 -11.53
N ILE A 321 12.55 17.30 -10.95
CA ILE A 321 11.90 15.98 -10.77
C ILE A 321 11.49 15.34 -12.10
N HIS A 322 10.98 16.13 -13.05
CA HIS A 322 10.65 15.61 -14.38
C HIS A 322 11.90 15.17 -15.12
N HIS A 323 12.94 16.00 -15.10
CA HIS A 323 14.23 15.67 -15.70
C HIS A 323 14.86 14.43 -15.05
N PHE A 324 14.76 14.29 -13.71
CA PHE A 324 15.20 13.10 -12.99
C PHE A 324 14.51 11.83 -13.51
N TYR A 325 13.18 11.84 -13.68
CA TYR A 325 12.47 10.71 -14.26
C TYR A 325 12.98 10.36 -15.67
N ASP A 326 13.14 11.37 -16.54
CA ASP A 326 13.67 11.14 -17.89
C ASP A 326 15.05 10.49 -17.86
N ARG A 327 15.95 10.92 -16.96
CA ARG A 327 17.30 10.37 -16.81
C ARG A 327 17.31 8.95 -16.22
N ILE A 328 16.55 8.65 -15.17
CA ILE A 328 16.54 7.28 -14.59
C ILE A 328 15.97 6.26 -15.58
N PHE A 329 14.97 6.63 -16.39
CA PHE A 329 14.42 5.74 -17.41
C PHE A 329 15.35 5.60 -18.63
N TYR A 330 16.05 6.66 -19.03
CA TYR A 330 17.12 6.59 -20.02
C TYR A 330 18.22 5.59 -19.59
N HIS A 331 18.74 5.74 -18.37
CA HIS A 331 19.74 4.83 -17.82
C HIS A 331 19.22 3.40 -17.71
N SER A 332 17.97 3.22 -17.28
CA SER A 332 17.35 1.90 -17.18
C SER A 332 17.30 1.18 -18.54
N GLN A 333 17.00 1.89 -19.63
CA GLN A 333 17.00 1.30 -20.97
C GLN A 333 18.40 0.88 -21.44
N ASN A 334 19.41 1.72 -21.20
CA ASN A 334 20.79 1.43 -21.58
C ASN A 334 21.34 0.23 -20.82
N VAL A 335 21.15 0.21 -19.49
CA VAL A 335 21.52 -0.90 -18.61
C VAL A 335 20.86 -2.21 -19.05
N LEU A 336 19.56 -2.19 -19.36
CA LEU A 336 18.85 -3.39 -19.81
C LEU A 336 19.34 -3.90 -21.17
N SER A 337 19.88 -3.03 -22.01
CA SER A 337 20.48 -3.40 -23.29
C SER A 337 21.87 -4.01 -23.08
N GLU A 338 22.69 -3.44 -22.19
CA GLU A 338 24.02 -3.95 -21.82
C GLU A 338 23.94 -5.31 -21.10
N ILE A 339 22.99 -5.49 -20.18
CA ILE A 339 22.76 -6.79 -19.51
C ILE A 339 22.43 -7.89 -20.53
N ARG A 340 21.76 -7.56 -21.64
CA ARG A 340 21.43 -8.55 -22.67
C ARG A 340 22.61 -8.91 -23.55
N SER A 341 23.49 -7.95 -23.85
CA SER A 341 24.68 -8.19 -24.70
C SER A 341 25.82 -8.90 -23.97
N THR A 342 25.87 -8.81 -22.63
CA THR A 342 26.94 -9.39 -21.80
C THR A 342 26.70 -10.83 -21.35
N ASN A 343 25.46 -11.35 -21.45
CA ASN A 343 25.10 -12.70 -21.04
C ASN A 343 25.52 -13.77 -22.08
N ASN A 344 26.80 -13.81 -22.42
CA ASN A 344 27.37 -14.78 -23.35
C ASN A 344 27.91 -15.99 -22.59
N PHE A 345 27.75 -17.20 -23.15
CA PHE A 345 28.36 -18.41 -22.62
C PHE A 345 29.72 -18.62 -23.29
N ILE A 346 30.78 -18.76 -22.48
CA ILE A 346 32.09 -19.19 -22.95
C ILE A 346 32.19 -20.70 -22.72
N SER A 347 32.58 -21.44 -23.75
CA SER A 347 32.78 -22.88 -23.65
C SER A 347 33.74 -23.22 -22.49
N PRO A 348 33.40 -24.18 -21.61
CA PRO A 348 34.25 -24.52 -20.47
C PRO A 348 35.55 -25.18 -20.94
N SER A 349 36.60 -25.11 -20.11
CA SER A 349 37.85 -25.83 -20.35
C SER A 349 37.66 -27.35 -20.23
N ALA A 350 38.62 -28.14 -20.72
CA ALA A 350 38.56 -29.60 -20.61
C ALA A 350 38.42 -30.08 -19.15
N GLU A 351 39.10 -29.43 -18.21
CA GLU A 351 39.01 -29.72 -16.78
C GLU A 351 37.62 -29.38 -16.19
N GLU A 352 37.03 -28.28 -16.65
CA GLU A 352 35.69 -27.86 -16.23
C GLU A 352 34.60 -28.80 -16.77
N ILE A 353 34.76 -29.28 -18.01
CA ILE A 353 33.89 -30.29 -18.62
C ILE A 353 33.96 -31.59 -17.83
N ASP A 354 35.17 -32.06 -17.47
CA ASP A 354 35.33 -33.25 -16.66
C ASP A 354 34.65 -33.10 -15.28
N ARG A 355 34.87 -31.95 -14.60
CA ARG A 355 34.19 -31.64 -13.32
C ARG A 355 32.67 -31.63 -13.47
N HIS A 356 32.15 -31.07 -14.56
CA HIS A 356 30.71 -31.03 -14.84
C HIS A 356 30.11 -32.43 -15.05
N ASN A 357 30.82 -33.28 -15.79
CA ASN A 357 30.39 -34.64 -16.09
C ASN A 357 30.35 -35.49 -14.82
N ARG A 358 31.36 -35.37 -13.95
CA ARG A 358 31.45 -36.10 -12.67
C ARG A 358 30.40 -35.69 -11.63
N ALA A 359 29.81 -34.50 -11.74
CA ALA A 359 28.81 -34.05 -10.77
C ALA A 359 27.50 -34.85 -10.85
N SER A 360 27.12 -35.52 -9.77
CA SER A 360 25.88 -36.31 -9.69
C SER A 360 24.68 -35.52 -9.17
N HIS A 361 24.91 -34.40 -8.50
CA HIS A 361 23.87 -33.58 -7.89
C HIS A 361 23.94 -32.12 -8.36
N CYS A 362 22.79 -31.46 -8.42
CA CYS A 362 22.71 -30.02 -8.60
C CYS A 362 23.42 -29.31 -7.45
N GLU A 363 24.39 -28.45 -7.76
CA GLU A 363 25.19 -27.72 -6.76
C GLU A 363 24.29 -26.92 -5.79
N PHE A 364 23.15 -26.45 -6.29
CA PHE A 364 22.26 -25.60 -5.51
C PHE A 364 21.18 -26.36 -4.76
N CYS A 365 20.31 -27.09 -5.47
CA CYS A 365 19.17 -27.76 -4.83
C CYS A 365 19.50 -29.16 -4.31
N HIS A 366 20.74 -29.62 -4.53
CA HIS A 366 21.25 -30.93 -4.13
C HIS A 366 20.41 -32.13 -4.59
N ARG A 367 19.58 -31.94 -5.62
CA ARG A 367 18.84 -33.04 -6.26
C ARG A 367 19.75 -33.77 -7.23
N LEU A 368 19.64 -35.09 -7.24
CA LEU A 368 20.30 -35.98 -8.21
C LEU A 368 19.90 -35.58 -9.64
N PHE A 369 20.89 -35.58 -10.54
CA PHE A 369 20.63 -35.46 -11.97
C PHE A 369 20.13 -36.79 -12.54
N SER A 370 19.19 -36.72 -13.49
CA SER A 370 18.76 -37.92 -14.21
C SER A 370 19.90 -38.42 -15.11
N THR A 371 20.23 -39.71 -15.03
CA THR A 371 21.26 -40.37 -15.85
C THR A 371 20.60 -41.36 -16.81
N GLY A 372 20.75 -41.17 -18.13
CA GLY A 372 20.26 -42.12 -19.13
C GLY A 372 18.73 -42.14 -19.30
N ASN A 373 18.24 -43.00 -20.20
CA ASN A 373 16.86 -43.08 -20.67
C ASN A 373 15.83 -43.58 -19.63
N GLU A 374 16.21 -43.73 -18.35
CA GLU A 374 15.33 -44.21 -17.29
C GLU A 374 14.85 -43.06 -16.39
N MET A 375 13.55 -43.06 -16.10
CA MET A 375 12.81 -42.03 -15.36
C MET A 375 13.05 -42.10 -13.84
N ASP A 376 14.26 -42.42 -13.39
CA ASP A 376 14.52 -42.83 -12.00
C ASP A 376 14.48 -41.69 -10.98
N VAL A 377 14.58 -40.43 -11.44
CA VAL A 377 14.48 -39.25 -10.58
C VAL A 377 13.54 -38.22 -11.21
N VAL A 378 12.33 -38.17 -10.69
CA VAL A 378 11.25 -37.26 -11.12
C VAL A 378 11.22 -35.99 -10.27
N ASP A 379 11.18 -34.82 -10.93
CA ASP A 379 10.98 -33.53 -10.26
C ASP A 379 9.55 -33.46 -9.67
N GLU A 380 9.43 -33.69 -8.36
CA GLU A 380 8.17 -33.58 -7.60
C GLU A 380 7.45 -32.25 -7.83
N ASN A 381 8.19 -31.17 -8.11
CA ASN A 381 7.65 -29.84 -8.36
C ASN A 381 7.26 -29.59 -9.83
N LYS A 382 7.58 -30.51 -10.76
CA LYS A 382 7.31 -30.37 -12.20
C LYS A 382 6.69 -31.64 -12.84
N ARG A 383 5.64 -32.19 -12.23
CA ARG A 383 4.80 -33.24 -12.86
C ARG A 383 5.61 -34.41 -13.46
N GLY A 384 6.63 -34.90 -12.75
CA GLY A 384 7.36 -36.09 -13.21
C GLY A 384 8.35 -35.88 -14.36
N LYS A 385 8.96 -34.69 -14.48
CA LYS A 385 10.00 -34.43 -15.50
C LYS A 385 11.41 -34.79 -14.98
N PRO A 386 12.34 -35.19 -15.87
CA PRO A 386 13.72 -35.49 -15.49
C PRO A 386 14.45 -34.24 -15.02
N VAL A 387 15.37 -34.42 -14.06
CA VAL A 387 16.24 -33.36 -13.54
C VAL A 387 17.42 -33.18 -14.48
N VAL A 388 17.22 -32.35 -15.51
CA VAL A 388 18.22 -32.08 -16.56
C VAL A 388 19.40 -31.27 -16.00
N LYS A 389 20.63 -31.79 -16.19
CA LYS A 389 21.90 -31.11 -15.89
C LYS A 389 22.19 -30.01 -16.92
N CYS A 390 22.61 -28.84 -16.46
CA CYS A 390 22.91 -27.68 -17.30
C CYS A 390 24.21 -27.01 -16.84
N TYR A 391 24.97 -26.47 -17.80
CA TYR A 391 26.11 -25.61 -17.54
C TYR A 391 25.61 -24.25 -17.02
N HIS A 392 25.90 -23.93 -15.77
CA HIS A 392 25.69 -22.59 -15.25
C HIS A 392 26.97 -21.76 -15.42
N HIS A 393 26.82 -20.53 -15.90
CA HIS A 393 27.91 -19.60 -16.16
C HIS A 393 27.68 -18.27 -15.46
N ASN A 394 28.78 -17.55 -15.24
CA ASN A 394 28.73 -16.19 -14.76
C ASN A 394 28.16 -15.28 -15.87
N HIS A 395 27.07 -14.57 -15.60
CA HIS A 395 26.38 -13.74 -16.60
C HIS A 395 27.15 -12.48 -17.04
N GLN A 396 28.28 -12.12 -16.41
CA GLN A 396 29.14 -11.03 -16.84
C GLN A 396 30.40 -11.52 -17.56
N THR A 397 30.95 -12.65 -17.11
CA THR A 397 32.23 -13.16 -17.63
C THR A 397 32.05 -14.22 -18.70
N GLY A 398 30.90 -14.89 -18.73
CA GLY A 398 30.60 -16.05 -19.54
C GLY A 398 31.28 -17.34 -19.09
N LYS A 399 32.17 -17.29 -18.09
CA LYS A 399 32.90 -18.46 -17.60
C LYS A 399 31.96 -19.41 -16.87
N TYR A 400 32.23 -20.71 -17.02
CA TYR A 400 31.56 -21.76 -16.28
C TYR A 400 31.74 -21.60 -14.77
N LEU A 401 30.70 -21.93 -14.00
CA LEU A 401 30.71 -21.91 -12.54
C LEU A 401 30.40 -23.30 -11.98
N HIS A 402 29.19 -23.80 -12.21
CA HIS A 402 28.67 -24.98 -11.52
C HIS A 402 27.73 -25.83 -12.39
N PRO A 403 27.57 -27.12 -12.08
CA PRO A 403 26.51 -27.94 -12.64
C PRO A 403 25.20 -27.69 -11.90
N LEU A 404 24.20 -27.14 -12.59
CA LEU A 404 22.88 -26.88 -12.01
C LEU A 404 21.79 -27.65 -12.72
N CYS A 405 20.68 -27.91 -12.03
CA CYS A 405 19.48 -28.39 -12.72
C CYS A 405 18.83 -27.24 -13.49
N GLN A 406 18.18 -27.56 -14.62
CA GLN A 406 17.52 -26.56 -15.47
C GLN A 406 16.57 -25.64 -14.68
N GLY A 407 15.87 -26.18 -13.67
CA GLY A 407 14.98 -25.41 -12.81
C GLY A 407 15.70 -24.34 -11.97
N CYS A 408 16.88 -24.66 -11.41
CA CYS A 408 17.68 -23.68 -10.66
C CYS A 408 18.34 -22.68 -11.63
N ASN A 409 18.90 -23.16 -12.74
CA ASN A 409 19.56 -22.31 -13.73
C ASN A 409 18.61 -21.22 -14.27
N LEU A 410 17.34 -21.56 -14.56
CA LEU A 410 16.34 -20.59 -15.05
C LEU A 410 15.90 -19.55 -14.01
N LYS A 411 16.10 -19.82 -12.73
CA LYS A 411 15.78 -18.88 -11.64
C LYS A 411 16.92 -17.90 -11.38
N ILE A 412 18.17 -18.31 -11.59
CA ILE A 412 19.33 -17.42 -11.50
C ILE A 412 19.34 -16.58 -12.78
N LYS A 413 18.87 -15.34 -12.69
CA LYS A 413 18.89 -14.37 -13.80
C LYS A 413 18.84 -12.96 -13.23
N TYR A 414 19.44 -12.01 -13.95
CA TYR A 414 19.28 -10.61 -13.58
C TYR A 414 17.83 -10.19 -13.66
N LYS A 415 17.39 -9.43 -12.65
CA LYS A 415 16.11 -8.74 -12.73
C LYS A 415 16.19 -7.68 -13.82
N LYS A 416 15.14 -7.58 -14.63
CA LYS A 416 15.01 -6.57 -15.70
C LYS A 416 14.51 -5.25 -15.12
N GLU A 417 15.21 -4.73 -14.11
CA GLU A 417 14.90 -3.46 -13.46
C GLU A 417 16.18 -2.75 -13.02
N LEU A 418 16.17 -1.41 -13.07
CA LEU A 418 17.23 -0.58 -12.49
C LEU A 418 16.88 -0.28 -11.03
N VAL A 419 17.84 -0.44 -10.12
CA VAL A 419 17.66 -0.08 -8.71
C VAL A 419 18.29 1.28 -8.46
N CYS A 420 17.48 2.19 -7.92
CA CYS A 420 17.90 3.53 -7.54
C CYS A 420 17.93 3.63 -6.02
N VAL A 421 19.04 4.12 -5.46
CA VAL A 421 19.29 4.18 -4.01
C VAL A 421 19.51 5.62 -3.60
N ALA A 422 18.76 6.08 -2.60
CA ALA A 422 19.00 7.34 -1.89
C ALA A 422 19.12 7.07 -0.39
N HIS A 423 19.54 8.06 0.39
CA HIS A 423 19.70 7.92 1.84
C HIS A 423 18.59 8.62 2.60
N ASN A 424 17.89 7.87 3.47
CA ASN A 424 16.74 8.35 4.24
C ASN A 424 15.56 8.85 3.37
N SER A 425 15.47 8.34 2.14
CA SER A 425 14.46 8.74 1.15
C SER A 425 13.02 8.33 1.53
N SER A 426 12.87 7.33 2.41
CA SER A 426 11.56 6.83 2.84
C SER A 426 10.72 7.88 3.58
N LYS A 427 11.36 8.91 4.14
CA LYS A 427 10.72 10.00 4.90
C LYS A 427 10.64 11.31 4.11
N PHE A 428 11.38 11.44 3.01
CA PHE A 428 11.55 12.72 2.33
C PHE A 428 11.44 12.58 0.80
N ASP A 429 12.48 12.12 0.12
CA ASP A 429 12.58 12.15 -1.35
C ASP A 429 11.40 11.47 -2.06
N VAL A 430 11.01 10.29 -1.56
CA VAL A 430 9.96 9.50 -2.19
C VAL A 430 8.60 10.20 -2.13
N HIS A 431 8.36 11.09 -1.16
CA HIS A 431 7.09 11.78 -1.02
C HIS A 431 6.84 12.76 -2.17
N PHE A 432 7.80 13.64 -2.48
CA PHE A 432 7.62 14.58 -3.58
C PHE A 432 7.76 13.90 -4.94
N LEU A 433 8.59 12.85 -5.06
CA LEU A 433 8.61 12.00 -6.25
C LEU A 433 7.21 11.41 -6.54
N LEU A 434 6.54 10.85 -5.53
CA LEU A 434 5.16 10.36 -5.65
C LEU A 434 4.15 11.45 -6.03
N GLN A 435 4.29 12.67 -5.52
CA GLN A 435 3.40 13.77 -5.89
C GLN A 435 3.48 14.10 -7.39
N HIS A 436 4.68 13.99 -7.97
CA HIS A 436 4.93 14.26 -9.38
C HIS A 436 4.60 13.08 -10.30
N LEU A 437 4.31 11.90 -9.75
CA LEU A 437 3.82 10.74 -10.52
C LEU A 437 2.35 10.88 -10.93
N ASN A 438 1.60 11.84 -10.40
CA ASN A 438 0.25 12.18 -10.87
C ASN A 438 0.31 12.98 -12.19
N SER A 439 0.98 12.38 -13.17
CA SER A 439 1.23 12.90 -14.51
C SER A 439 0.49 12.00 -15.53
N PRO A 440 0.06 12.52 -16.69
CA PRO A 440 -0.50 11.70 -17.77
C PRO A 440 0.43 10.59 -18.26
N LEU A 441 1.71 10.57 -17.83
CA LEU A 441 2.70 9.56 -18.17
C LEU A 441 2.54 8.22 -17.40
N PHE A 442 1.91 8.21 -16.23
CA PHE A 442 1.82 7.02 -15.38
C PHE A 442 0.40 6.78 -14.86
N ASP A 443 -0.13 5.56 -15.04
CA ASP A 443 -1.36 5.14 -14.38
C ASP A 443 -1.05 4.57 -12.99
N SER A 444 -2.03 4.60 -12.08
CA SER A 444 -1.94 3.96 -10.75
C SER A 444 -1.53 2.47 -10.78
N LYS A 445 -1.80 1.76 -11.89
CA LYS A 445 -1.43 0.35 -12.09
C LYS A 445 0.06 0.15 -12.39
N ASP A 446 0.75 1.22 -12.77
CA ASP A 446 2.14 1.23 -13.19
C ASP A 446 3.08 1.65 -12.04
N VAL A 447 2.50 2.00 -10.88
CA VAL A 447 3.22 2.36 -9.65
C VAL A 447 2.88 1.35 -8.56
N ASN A 448 3.90 0.78 -7.93
CA ASN A 448 3.76 -0.13 -6.80
C ASN A 448 4.56 0.41 -5.61
N VAL A 449 3.94 0.44 -4.43
CA VAL A 449 4.49 1.10 -3.24
C VAL A 449 4.49 0.12 -2.08
N ILE A 450 5.64 -0.01 -1.40
CA ILE A 450 5.73 -0.71 -0.12
C ILE A 450 5.83 0.34 0.98
N ALA A 451 4.73 0.52 1.72
CA ALA A 451 4.65 1.46 2.82
C ALA A 451 4.77 0.74 4.18
N LYS A 452 5.52 1.32 5.11
CA LYS A 452 5.57 0.91 6.53
C LYS A 452 4.41 1.51 7.33
N GLY A 453 3.90 2.66 6.88
CA GLY A 453 2.80 3.42 7.47
C GLY A 453 2.33 4.51 6.50
N GLY A 454 1.46 5.42 6.94
CA GLY A 454 0.94 6.50 6.07
C GLY A 454 2.00 7.47 5.54
N GLU A 455 3.14 7.58 6.25
CA GLU A 455 4.19 8.57 5.99
C GLU A 455 5.57 7.96 5.68
N LYS A 456 5.70 6.63 5.68
CA LYS A 456 7.01 5.98 5.47
C LYS A 456 6.92 5.01 4.31
N ILE A 457 7.58 5.33 3.21
CA ILE A 457 7.57 4.52 2.00
C ILE A 457 8.94 3.89 1.81
N ILE A 458 9.04 2.60 2.11
CA ILE A 458 10.30 1.83 2.06
C ILE A 458 10.75 1.58 0.61
N GLN A 459 9.78 1.47 -0.31
CA GLN A 459 10.08 1.19 -1.71
C GLN A 459 9.02 1.81 -2.62
N LEU A 460 9.50 2.43 -3.69
CA LEU A 460 8.71 2.87 -4.82
C LEU A 460 9.17 2.13 -6.08
N GLU A 461 8.25 1.47 -6.75
CA GLU A 461 8.51 0.75 -7.99
C GLU A 461 7.65 1.33 -9.10
N ILE A 462 8.28 1.71 -10.22
CA ILE A 462 7.61 2.36 -11.34
C ILE A 462 7.89 1.55 -12.60
N THR A 463 6.81 1.21 -13.31
CA THR A 463 6.84 0.42 -14.54
C THR A 463 6.39 1.29 -15.70
N ALA A 464 7.32 1.75 -16.53
CA ALA A 464 7.00 2.52 -17.71
C ALA A 464 6.74 1.58 -18.90
N LYS A 465 5.59 1.78 -19.57
CA LYS A 465 5.23 1.10 -20.83
C LYS A 465 5.21 2.15 -21.94
N ASN A 466 5.99 1.94 -23.00
CA ASN A 466 6.06 2.85 -24.15
C ASN A 466 6.45 4.29 -23.78
N MET A 467 7.42 4.46 -22.88
CA MET A 467 7.85 5.81 -22.50
C MET A 467 8.59 6.48 -23.65
N TYR A 468 7.92 7.46 -24.24
CA TYR A 468 8.53 8.51 -25.05
C TYR A 468 9.36 9.40 -24.11
N ILE A 469 10.69 9.38 -24.23
CA ILE A 469 11.59 10.26 -23.45
C ILE A 469 11.63 11.62 -24.16
N PRO A 470 11.03 12.70 -23.60
CA PRO A 470 11.03 14.01 -24.23
C PRO A 470 12.43 14.63 -24.14
N GLY A 471 13.16 14.62 -25.26
CA GLY A 471 14.53 15.13 -25.37
C GLY A 471 15.19 14.76 -26.71
N LEU A 472 14.72 13.70 -27.36
CA LEU A 472 15.13 13.26 -28.71
C LEU A 472 14.31 13.90 -29.86
N ARG A 473 13.68 15.06 -29.65
CA ARG A 473 12.70 15.65 -30.60
C ARG A 473 13.28 16.59 -31.67
N ARG A 474 14.57 16.46 -31.98
CA ARG A 474 15.19 17.00 -33.19
C ARG A 474 15.97 15.82 -33.77
N THR A 475 15.40 14.89 -34.51
CA THR A 475 15.23 14.95 -35.98
C THR A 475 14.68 13.61 -36.51
N LEU A 476 13.71 12.97 -35.86
CA LEU A 476 13.21 11.67 -36.33
C LEU A 476 11.69 11.62 -36.43
N ASP A 477 11.22 11.14 -37.57
CA ASP A 477 9.83 11.13 -38.00
C ASP A 477 9.00 10.10 -37.19
N LYS A 478 7.67 10.24 -37.21
CA LYS A 478 6.73 9.39 -36.43
C LYS A 478 6.83 7.88 -36.69
N ASN A 479 7.52 7.45 -37.75
CA ASN A 479 7.74 6.04 -38.04
C ASN A 479 9.01 5.46 -37.36
N ASP A 480 9.96 6.31 -36.94
CA ASP A 480 11.22 5.87 -36.31
C ASP A 480 11.13 5.70 -34.79
N CYS A 481 10.09 6.27 -34.14
CA CYS A 481 9.88 6.05 -32.71
C CYS A 481 9.53 4.59 -32.37
N ASN A 482 8.92 3.87 -33.32
CA ASN A 482 8.71 2.42 -33.22
C ASN A 482 10.01 1.62 -33.38
N GLN A 483 11.04 2.21 -33.98
CA GLN A 483 12.34 1.56 -34.20
C GLN A 483 13.25 1.62 -32.95
N PHE A 484 13.17 2.71 -32.17
CA PHE A 484 13.95 2.86 -30.92
C PHE A 484 13.29 2.25 -29.68
N CYS A 485 11.96 2.26 -29.59
CA CYS A 485 11.23 1.92 -28.36
C CYS A 485 10.40 0.64 -28.53
N GLY A 486 10.97 -0.44 -29.07
CA GLY A 486 10.25 -1.66 -29.49
C GLY A 486 9.42 -2.39 -28.41
N GLY A 487 8.34 -1.78 -27.91
CA GLY A 487 7.39 -2.33 -26.94
C GLY A 487 7.98 -2.76 -25.59
N LYS A 488 9.18 -2.29 -25.22
CA LYS A 488 9.90 -2.81 -24.04
C LYS A 488 9.39 -2.17 -22.76
N ILE A 489 8.95 -3.00 -21.82
CA ILE A 489 8.60 -2.60 -20.45
C ILE A 489 9.90 -2.29 -19.70
N VAL A 490 9.99 -1.09 -19.14
CA VAL A 490 11.13 -0.62 -18.33
C VAL A 490 10.67 -0.49 -16.89
N LYS A 491 11.49 -0.95 -15.96
CA LYS A 491 11.16 -1.00 -14.55
C LYS A 491 12.26 -0.35 -13.73
N VAL A 492 11.87 0.57 -12.85
CA VAL A 492 12.76 1.25 -11.92
C VAL A 492 12.26 1.00 -10.51
N ARG A 493 13.17 0.69 -9.59
CA ARG A 493 12.87 0.43 -8.18
C ARG A 493 13.73 1.34 -7.32
N LEU A 494 13.08 2.28 -6.64
CA LEU A 494 13.70 3.19 -5.69
C LEU A 494 13.65 2.56 -4.30
N ILE A 495 14.81 2.48 -3.65
CA ILE A 495 14.99 1.97 -2.28
C ILE A 495 15.77 2.97 -1.44
N ASP A 496 15.66 2.82 -0.13
CA ASP A 496 16.31 3.67 0.86
C ASP A 496 17.45 2.92 1.55
N SER A 497 18.67 3.43 1.42
CA SER A 497 19.86 2.86 2.07
C SER A 497 19.80 2.89 3.60
N TYR A 498 19.04 3.82 4.20
CA TYR A 498 18.86 3.90 5.66
C TYR A 498 18.10 2.68 6.21
N GLN A 499 17.30 2.00 5.38
CA GLN A 499 16.65 0.73 5.75
C GLN A 499 17.64 -0.43 5.85
N PHE A 500 18.86 -0.24 5.35
CA PHE A 500 19.96 -1.19 5.44
C PHE A 500 20.98 -0.81 6.51
N LEU A 501 21.42 0.45 6.45
CA LEU A 501 22.47 1.03 7.28
C LEU A 501 21.87 2.16 8.12
N PRO A 502 21.35 1.87 9.33
CA PRO A 502 20.77 2.90 10.18
C PRO A 502 21.88 3.80 10.74
N GLY A 503 21.94 5.03 10.24
CA GLY A 503 22.93 6.02 10.63
C GLY A 503 22.98 7.15 9.61
N SER A 504 23.45 8.33 10.01
CA SER A 504 23.69 9.43 9.07
C SER A 504 24.80 9.07 8.09
N LEU A 505 24.74 9.57 6.85
CA LEU A 505 25.80 9.41 5.87
C LEU A 505 27.19 9.83 6.41
N GLU A 506 27.28 10.89 7.23
CA GLU A 506 28.53 11.32 7.89
C GLU A 506 29.16 10.21 8.74
N LYS A 507 28.38 9.65 9.68
CA LYS A 507 28.81 8.49 10.50
C LYS A 507 29.22 7.30 9.64
N LEU A 508 28.44 6.96 8.61
CA LEU A 508 28.74 5.83 7.73
C LEU A 508 30.02 6.06 6.94
N ALA A 509 30.21 7.25 6.35
CA ALA A 509 31.42 7.61 5.61
C ALA A 509 32.66 7.61 6.50
N SER A 510 32.56 8.15 7.73
CA SER A 510 33.68 8.16 8.69
C SER A 510 34.19 6.76 9.05
N SER A 511 33.29 5.77 9.09
CA SER A 511 33.64 4.37 9.41
C SER A 511 34.47 3.68 8.32
N LEU A 512 34.47 4.22 7.09
CA LEU A 512 35.19 3.64 5.96
C LEU A 512 36.69 3.99 5.93
N LYS A 513 37.12 5.01 6.70
CA LYS A 513 38.41 5.70 6.50
C LYS A 513 39.68 4.90 6.87
N LYS A 514 39.56 3.72 7.48
CA LYS A 514 40.74 3.04 8.06
C LYS A 514 41.34 1.88 7.25
N GLU A 515 40.69 1.32 6.22
CA GLU A 515 41.23 0.08 5.60
C GLU A 515 41.06 -0.13 4.07
N LYS A 516 40.42 0.74 3.28
CA LYS A 516 39.98 0.33 1.92
C LYS A 516 40.44 1.22 0.77
N ALA A 517 41.48 0.77 0.07
CA ALA A 517 41.91 1.27 -1.25
C ALA A 517 40.80 1.24 -2.32
N SER A 518 39.76 0.42 -2.15
CA SER A 518 38.60 0.35 -3.05
C SER A 518 37.66 1.55 -2.94
N SER A 519 37.55 2.18 -1.76
CA SER A 519 36.72 3.37 -1.55
C SER A 519 37.28 4.57 -2.32
N PHE A 520 38.60 4.70 -2.33
CA PHE A 520 39.30 5.72 -3.12
C PHE A 520 39.18 5.48 -4.63
N LYS A 521 39.07 4.22 -5.10
CA LYS A 521 38.90 3.94 -6.53
C LYS A 521 37.61 4.52 -7.09
N LEU A 522 36.47 4.29 -6.43
CA LEU A 522 35.18 4.77 -6.91
C LEU A 522 35.07 6.30 -6.79
N LEU A 523 35.60 6.86 -5.69
CA LEU A 523 35.72 8.30 -5.52
C LEU A 523 36.54 8.90 -6.67
N ASN A 524 37.78 8.43 -6.89
CA ASN A 524 38.65 8.90 -7.96
C ASN A 524 38.01 8.80 -9.35
N GLN A 525 37.20 7.76 -9.61
CA GLN A 525 36.45 7.69 -10.85
C GLN A 525 35.36 8.76 -10.92
N GLY A 526 34.57 8.96 -9.85
CA GLY A 526 33.57 10.02 -9.78
C GLY A 526 34.18 11.40 -9.95
N LEU A 527 35.35 11.64 -9.35
CA LEU A 527 36.09 12.88 -9.48
C LEU A 527 36.51 13.19 -10.92
N LYS A 528 36.83 12.16 -11.72
CA LYS A 528 37.10 12.34 -13.17
C LYS A 528 35.88 12.86 -13.94
N PHE A 529 34.67 12.51 -13.50
CA PHE A 529 33.45 13.07 -14.08
C PHE A 529 33.15 14.48 -13.56
N MET A 530 33.42 14.74 -12.28
CA MET A 530 33.22 16.06 -11.67
C MET A 530 34.20 17.11 -12.23
N PHE A 531 35.46 16.72 -12.43
CA PHE A 531 36.57 17.58 -12.87
C PHE A 531 37.36 16.91 -14.02
N PRO A 532 36.84 16.96 -15.27
CA PRO A 532 37.48 16.30 -16.40
C PRO A 532 38.84 16.88 -16.81
N TYR A 533 39.13 18.13 -16.41
CA TYR A 533 40.25 18.94 -16.93
C TYR A 533 41.28 19.40 -15.88
N GLU A 534 41.12 19.06 -14.60
CA GLU A 534 41.90 19.67 -13.49
C GLU A 534 42.40 18.63 -12.47
N GLN A 535 43.21 17.62 -12.86
CA GLN A 535 43.44 16.45 -12.00
C GLN A 535 44.79 16.36 -11.25
N GLU A 536 45.79 17.17 -11.58
CA GLU A 536 47.16 16.87 -11.13
C GLU A 536 47.56 17.46 -9.77
N ASP A 537 46.84 18.45 -9.23
CA ASP A 537 47.24 19.16 -7.99
C ASP A 537 46.14 19.30 -6.90
N MET A 538 44.93 18.76 -7.09
CA MET A 538 43.83 18.96 -6.13
C MET A 538 43.86 18.01 -4.93
N ASN A 539 43.68 18.55 -3.73
CA ASN A 539 43.52 17.75 -2.52
C ASN A 539 42.13 17.07 -2.45
N MET A 540 42.07 15.85 -2.96
CA MET A 540 40.84 15.05 -3.02
C MET A 540 40.40 14.49 -1.66
N ASP A 541 41.25 14.56 -0.62
CA ASP A 541 40.89 14.08 0.72
C ASP A 541 39.77 14.92 1.35
N LEU A 542 39.60 16.18 0.90
CA LEU A 542 38.50 17.07 1.30
C LEU A 542 37.12 16.53 0.93
N LEU A 543 37.03 15.64 -0.07
CA LEU A 543 35.79 15.05 -0.56
C LEU A 543 35.52 13.66 0.02
N THR A 544 36.33 13.23 1.00
CA THR A 544 36.18 11.93 1.68
C THR A 544 35.31 12.01 2.94
N GLU A 545 34.94 13.21 3.37
CA GLU A 545 34.02 13.47 4.49
C GLU A 545 32.73 14.09 3.98
N LYS A 546 31.68 13.96 4.79
CA LYS A 546 30.45 14.68 4.51
C LYS A 546 30.71 16.18 4.69
N LEU A 547 30.51 16.94 3.63
CA LEU A 547 30.61 18.40 3.65
C LEU A 547 29.44 18.98 4.48
N LYS A 548 29.60 20.20 5.00
CA LYS A 548 28.48 20.93 5.61
C LYS A 548 27.78 21.77 4.54
N TYR A 549 26.46 21.92 4.65
CA TYR A 549 25.63 22.62 3.67
C TYR A 549 24.70 23.64 4.34
N PRO A 550 24.55 24.85 3.79
CA PRO A 550 23.70 25.89 4.37
C PRO A 550 22.27 25.77 3.84
N TYR A 551 21.49 24.87 4.42
CA TYR A 551 20.11 24.59 3.99
C TYR A 551 19.20 25.82 4.02
N THR A 552 19.38 26.70 5.00
CA THR A 552 18.60 27.95 5.14
C THR A 552 18.91 28.97 4.03
N TYR A 553 20.13 28.94 3.48
CA TYR A 553 20.53 29.81 2.37
C TYR A 553 19.86 29.40 1.06
N LEU A 554 19.68 28.08 0.83
CA LEU A 554 18.91 27.54 -0.28
C LEU A 554 17.39 27.74 -0.06
N SER A 555 16.95 28.98 -0.15
CA SER A 555 15.55 29.38 0.07
C SER A 555 14.69 29.32 -1.20
N SER A 556 15.29 29.36 -2.38
CA SER A 556 14.58 29.23 -3.66
C SER A 556 15.49 28.78 -4.79
N ALA A 557 14.91 28.31 -5.90
CA ALA A 557 15.67 27.95 -7.10
C ALA A 557 16.50 29.11 -7.69
N ASN A 558 16.15 30.37 -7.40
CA ASN A 558 16.91 31.54 -7.86
C ASN A 558 18.29 31.66 -7.20
N VAL A 559 18.45 31.07 -6.01
CA VAL A 559 19.73 31.07 -5.27
C VAL A 559 20.79 30.23 -5.99
N LEU A 560 20.37 29.31 -6.88
CA LEU A 560 21.26 28.51 -7.73
C LEU A 560 21.54 29.16 -9.11
N GLN A 561 21.29 30.46 -9.29
CA GLN A 561 21.68 31.16 -10.51
C GLN A 561 23.19 31.48 -10.53
N HIS A 562 23.76 31.61 -11.73
CA HIS A 562 25.17 31.97 -11.89
C HIS A 562 25.50 33.32 -11.24
N GLY A 563 26.63 33.37 -10.53
CA GLY A 563 27.11 34.57 -9.86
C GLY A 563 26.47 34.86 -8.50
N HIS A 564 25.61 33.97 -7.97
CA HIS A 564 25.08 34.11 -6.61
C HIS A 564 26.21 33.94 -5.58
N PRO A 565 26.35 34.86 -4.59
CA PRO A 565 27.48 34.84 -3.67
C PRO A 565 27.51 33.58 -2.82
N ILE A 566 28.74 33.17 -2.47
CA ILE A 566 29.00 32.09 -1.52
C ILE A 566 28.40 32.48 -0.15
N PRO A 567 27.69 31.56 0.52
CA PRO A 567 27.06 31.81 1.80
C PRO A 567 28.08 32.16 2.90
N PRO A 568 27.76 33.13 3.78
CA PRO A 568 28.59 33.45 4.93
C PRO A 568 28.40 32.41 6.04
N LYS A 569 29.34 32.35 7.00
CA LYS A 569 29.43 31.29 8.03
C LYS A 569 28.13 31.10 8.80
N GLU A 570 27.43 32.18 9.09
CA GLU A 570 26.21 32.22 9.91
C GLU A 570 25.05 31.43 9.29
N THR A 571 25.07 31.21 7.97
CA THR A 571 24.03 30.47 7.25
C THR A 571 24.22 28.95 7.32
N PHE A 572 25.33 28.46 7.87
CA PHE A 572 25.60 27.04 8.09
C PHE A 572 25.09 26.53 9.45
N TYR A 573 24.22 27.30 10.10
CA TYR A 573 23.52 26.86 11.31
C TYR A 573 22.69 25.60 11.05
N ASN A 574 22.77 24.62 11.95
CA ASN A 574 22.06 23.36 11.82
C ASN A 574 20.73 23.40 12.58
N ASP A 575 19.62 23.56 11.87
CA ASP A 575 18.27 23.60 12.46
C ASP A 575 17.87 22.31 13.19
N LEU A 576 18.52 21.17 12.90
CA LEU A 576 18.21 19.88 13.53
C LEU A 576 18.93 19.69 14.87
N THR A 577 20.15 20.23 15.00
CA THR A 577 20.91 20.16 16.27
C THR A 577 20.88 21.46 17.05
N LEU A 578 20.37 22.53 16.45
CA LEU A 578 20.34 23.89 16.97
C LEU A 578 21.74 24.44 17.32
N GLU A 579 22.74 24.09 16.50
CA GLU A 579 24.15 24.42 16.71
C GLU A 579 24.76 25.16 15.52
N ASP A 580 25.68 26.09 15.82
CA ASP A 580 26.53 26.72 14.80
C ASP A 580 27.52 25.72 14.18
N VAL A 581 27.95 26.01 12.96
CA VAL A 581 29.02 25.24 12.31
C VAL A 581 30.31 25.32 13.11
N SER A 582 30.95 24.18 13.36
CA SER A 582 32.22 24.14 14.07
C SER A 582 33.33 24.85 13.28
N ASP A 583 34.31 25.43 13.98
CA ASP A 583 35.44 26.11 13.30
C ASP A 583 36.21 25.15 12.39
N LYS A 584 36.31 23.87 12.77
CA LYS A 584 36.92 22.83 11.95
C LYS A 584 36.15 22.65 10.63
N ASP A 585 34.84 22.49 10.70
CA ASP A 585 34.00 22.28 9.51
C ASP A 585 33.98 23.53 8.62
N TRP A 586 33.96 24.72 9.23
CA TRP A 586 34.06 25.97 8.48
C TRP A 586 35.40 26.11 7.75
N ASN A 587 36.52 25.78 8.40
CA ASN A 587 37.83 25.76 7.75
C ASN A 587 37.88 24.78 6.57
N ASN A 588 37.24 23.61 6.69
CA ASN A 588 37.11 22.66 5.59
C ASN A 588 36.32 23.25 4.41
N VAL A 589 35.23 23.96 4.67
CA VAL A 589 34.44 24.66 3.65
C VAL A 589 35.28 25.74 2.95
N GLN A 590 36.03 26.55 3.71
CA GLN A 590 36.90 27.57 3.13
C GLN A 590 38.01 26.96 2.27
N GLN A 591 38.63 25.88 2.75
CA GLN A 591 39.66 25.15 2.00
C GLN A 591 39.10 24.56 0.71
N LEU A 592 37.89 23.98 0.75
CA LEU A 592 37.20 23.48 -0.43
C LEU A 592 36.98 24.58 -1.47
N ILE A 593 36.50 25.76 -1.03
CA ILE A 593 36.26 26.91 -1.91
C ILE A 593 37.56 27.36 -2.58
N SER A 594 38.66 27.46 -1.83
CA SER A 594 39.94 27.87 -2.37
C SER A 594 40.55 26.83 -3.32
N GLU A 595 40.53 25.56 -2.93
CA GLU A 595 41.17 24.46 -3.65
C GLU A 595 40.49 24.23 -5.02
N PHE A 596 39.17 24.17 -5.02
CA PHE A 596 38.36 23.91 -6.21
C PHE A 596 37.98 25.20 -6.97
N LYS A 597 38.52 26.36 -6.55
CA LYS A 597 38.30 27.68 -7.16
C LYS A 597 36.81 27.97 -7.39
N ILE A 598 35.99 27.64 -6.39
CA ILE A 598 34.52 27.74 -6.47
C ILE A 598 34.13 29.21 -6.62
N LYS A 599 33.36 29.55 -7.66
CA LYS A 599 33.05 30.95 -8.00
C LYS A 599 31.76 31.45 -7.38
N ASP A 600 30.77 30.58 -7.27
CA ASP A 600 29.42 30.92 -6.84
C ASP A 600 28.77 29.78 -6.05
N PHE A 601 27.65 30.09 -5.41
CA PHE A 601 26.93 29.10 -4.59
C PHE A 601 26.34 27.94 -5.42
N ARG A 602 26.09 28.16 -6.71
CA ARG A 602 25.64 27.11 -7.62
C ARG A 602 26.73 26.05 -7.81
N GLU A 603 27.98 26.46 -8.04
CA GLU A 603 29.13 25.55 -8.13
C GLU A 603 29.38 24.82 -6.79
N PHE A 604 29.25 25.52 -5.66
CA PHE A 604 29.32 24.89 -4.33
C PHE A 604 28.27 23.79 -4.16
N THR A 605 27.00 24.09 -4.48
CA THR A 605 25.89 23.13 -4.39
C THR A 605 26.08 21.93 -5.31
N ARG A 606 26.61 22.15 -6.52
CA ARG A 606 26.97 21.06 -7.43
C ARG A 606 27.98 20.11 -6.81
N ILE A 607 29.10 20.64 -6.31
CA ILE A 607 30.16 19.82 -5.72
C ILE A 607 29.64 19.10 -4.47
N TYR A 608 28.87 19.80 -3.62
CA TYR A 608 28.23 19.22 -2.44
C TYR A 608 27.35 18.02 -2.79
N THR A 609 26.33 18.23 -3.64
CA THR A 609 25.32 17.22 -3.99
C THR A 609 25.96 16.00 -4.68
N MET A 610 26.95 16.25 -5.55
CA MET A 610 27.71 15.18 -6.19
C MET A 610 28.52 14.40 -5.14
N THR A 611 29.23 15.09 -4.25
CA THR A 611 30.02 14.45 -3.18
C THR A 611 29.16 13.55 -2.29
N ASP A 612 28.01 14.03 -1.82
CA ASP A 612 27.08 13.22 -1.03
C ASP A 612 26.57 11.99 -1.80
N THR A 613 26.27 12.16 -3.10
CA THR A 613 25.83 11.05 -3.97
C THR A 613 26.90 9.97 -4.16
N ILE A 614 28.17 10.36 -4.41
CA ILE A 614 29.26 9.40 -4.59
C ILE A 614 29.65 8.75 -3.25
N LEU A 615 29.63 9.49 -2.14
CA LEU A 615 29.85 8.94 -0.80
C LEU A 615 28.80 7.89 -0.44
N LEU A 616 27.53 8.14 -0.75
CA LEU A 616 26.47 7.14 -0.62
C LEU A 616 26.78 5.89 -1.46
N GLY A 617 27.21 6.07 -2.71
CA GLY A 617 27.63 4.97 -3.58
C GLY A 617 28.77 4.15 -2.97
N ILE A 618 29.80 4.79 -2.44
CA ILE A 618 30.94 4.14 -1.79
C ILE A 618 30.48 3.32 -0.57
N VAL A 619 29.69 3.93 0.33
CA VAL A 619 29.16 3.28 1.54
C VAL A 619 28.32 2.05 1.17
N PHE A 620 27.40 2.20 0.22
CA PHE A 620 26.48 1.13 -0.12
C PHE A 620 27.15 0.02 -0.94
N GLU A 621 28.07 0.33 -1.86
CA GLU A 621 28.86 -0.69 -2.58
C GLU A 621 29.76 -1.48 -1.63
N ASP A 622 30.35 -0.84 -0.62
CA ASP A 622 31.13 -1.56 0.39
C ASP A 622 30.25 -2.49 1.23
N PHE A 623 29.07 -2.02 1.66
CA PHE A 623 28.08 -2.86 2.32
C PHE A 623 27.65 -4.04 1.46
N ARG A 624 27.36 -3.81 0.17
CA ARG A 624 27.01 -4.87 -0.79
C ARG A 624 28.13 -5.90 -0.91
N LYS A 625 29.39 -5.44 -1.01
CA LYS A 625 30.57 -6.30 -1.08
C LYS A 625 30.69 -7.18 0.15
N GLN A 626 30.66 -6.60 1.35
CA GLN A 626 30.74 -7.35 2.61
C GLN A 626 29.62 -8.39 2.75
N CYS A 627 28.39 -8.00 2.41
CA CYS A 627 27.23 -8.88 2.41
C CYS A 627 27.41 -10.06 1.46
N PHE A 628 27.85 -9.79 0.23
CA PHE A 628 28.06 -10.82 -0.78
C PHE A 628 29.23 -11.74 -0.44
N GLU A 629 30.33 -11.20 0.10
CA GLU A 629 31.48 -12.00 0.55
C GLU A 629 31.09 -12.95 1.69
N THR A 630 30.29 -12.48 2.63
CA THR A 630 29.87 -13.24 3.83
C THR A 630 28.77 -14.26 3.51
N TYR A 631 27.67 -13.83 2.92
CA TYR A 631 26.45 -14.64 2.77
C TYR A 631 26.21 -15.17 1.36
N LYS A 632 27.04 -14.78 0.38
CA LYS A 632 26.87 -15.11 -1.05
C LYS A 632 25.54 -14.64 -1.64
N LEU A 633 24.91 -13.65 -1.01
CA LEU A 633 23.67 -13.03 -1.46
C LEU A 633 23.84 -11.51 -1.53
N ASP A 634 23.35 -10.87 -2.60
CA ASP A 634 23.39 -9.41 -2.73
C ASP A 634 22.14 -8.77 -2.07
N PRO A 635 22.32 -7.80 -1.15
CA PRO A 635 21.21 -7.15 -0.45
C PRO A 635 20.32 -6.28 -1.35
N THR A 636 20.78 -5.89 -2.53
CA THR A 636 20.07 -4.99 -3.45
C THR A 636 18.75 -5.58 -3.98
N TYR A 637 18.57 -6.90 -3.88
CA TYR A 637 17.34 -7.58 -4.28
C TYR A 637 16.18 -7.47 -3.27
N VAL A 638 16.44 -6.97 -2.06
CA VAL A 638 15.40 -6.65 -1.05
C VAL A 638 15.37 -5.14 -0.81
N CYS A 639 14.61 -4.69 0.19
CA CYS A 639 14.46 -3.28 0.54
C CYS A 639 14.82 -2.95 1.99
N THR A 640 15.14 -3.95 2.84
CA THR A 640 15.50 -3.74 4.24
C THR A 640 16.54 -4.77 4.70
N THR A 641 17.33 -4.43 5.73
CA THR A 641 18.24 -5.40 6.39
C THR A 641 17.48 -6.58 6.98
N SER A 642 16.35 -6.36 7.64
CA SER A 642 15.53 -7.47 8.17
C SER A 642 15.09 -8.46 7.08
N GLY A 643 14.66 -7.94 5.92
CA GLY A 643 14.32 -8.76 4.75
C GLY A 643 15.53 -9.50 4.20
N TYR A 644 16.71 -8.88 4.20
CA TYR A 644 17.97 -9.51 3.77
C TYR A 644 18.40 -10.63 4.73
N SER A 645 18.41 -10.36 6.04
CA SER A 645 18.74 -11.33 7.09
C SER A 645 17.83 -12.56 7.02
N TRP A 646 16.54 -12.36 6.75
CA TRP A 646 15.61 -13.47 6.56
C TRP A 646 15.98 -14.36 5.36
N GLN A 647 16.38 -13.76 4.24
CA GLN A 647 16.86 -14.53 3.08
C GLN A 647 18.18 -15.24 3.39
N CYS A 648 19.11 -14.59 4.09
CA CYS A 648 20.38 -15.19 4.50
C CYS A 648 20.17 -16.39 5.42
N LEU A 649 19.27 -16.27 6.42
CA LEU A 649 18.90 -17.37 7.31
C LEU A 649 18.41 -18.58 6.52
N LEU A 650 17.45 -18.38 5.62
CA LEU A 650 16.88 -19.46 4.81
C LEU A 650 17.92 -20.07 3.85
N HIS A 651 18.81 -19.25 3.28
CA HIS A 651 19.86 -19.71 2.39
C HIS A 651 20.92 -20.54 3.12
N PHE A 652 21.37 -20.06 4.28
CA PHE A 652 22.41 -20.70 5.08
C PHE A 652 21.92 -22.01 5.72
N THR A 653 20.73 -21.98 6.34
CA THR A 653 20.18 -23.15 7.05
C THR A 653 19.54 -24.18 6.12
N LYS A 654 19.13 -23.77 4.92
CA LYS A 654 18.32 -24.58 3.98
C LYS A 654 17.03 -25.11 4.62
N ALA A 655 16.56 -24.47 5.70
CA ALA A 655 15.42 -24.91 6.46
C ALA A 655 14.10 -24.77 5.67
N LYS A 656 13.19 -25.70 5.91
CA LYS A 656 11.79 -25.66 5.45
C LYS A 656 10.89 -25.45 6.67
N ILE A 657 10.41 -24.23 6.85
CA ILE A 657 9.66 -23.81 8.03
C ILE A 657 8.16 -23.87 7.73
N GLN A 658 7.38 -24.53 8.59
CA GLN A 658 5.93 -24.58 8.45
C GLN A 658 5.27 -23.31 9.01
N TYR A 659 4.18 -22.87 8.41
CA TYR A 659 3.38 -21.77 8.95
C TYR A 659 2.55 -22.22 10.15
N ILE A 660 2.38 -21.34 11.14
CA ILE A 660 1.36 -21.50 12.18
C ILE A 660 -0.01 -21.39 11.53
N ARG A 661 -0.81 -22.45 11.64
CA ARG A 661 -2.18 -22.53 11.08
C ARG A 661 -3.27 -22.49 12.13
N ASP A 662 -2.89 -22.50 13.40
CA ASP A 662 -3.83 -22.38 14.49
C ASP A 662 -3.91 -20.92 14.93
N MET A 663 -5.12 -20.35 14.91
CA MET A 663 -5.35 -18.95 15.28
C MET A 663 -5.12 -18.70 16.77
N GLU A 664 -5.42 -19.67 17.64
CA GLU A 664 -5.23 -19.56 19.08
C GLU A 664 -3.74 -19.62 19.41
N MET A 665 -2.98 -20.51 18.77
CA MET A 665 -1.52 -20.57 18.89
C MET A 665 -0.87 -19.28 18.38
N LEU A 666 -1.32 -18.75 17.24
CA LEU A 666 -0.82 -17.48 16.72
C LEU A 666 -1.10 -16.33 17.69
N LYS A 667 -2.32 -16.29 18.25
CA LYS A 667 -2.71 -15.29 19.24
C LYS A 667 -1.89 -15.43 20.52
N MET A 668 -1.76 -16.63 21.06
CA MET A 668 -0.93 -16.94 22.23
C MET A 668 0.51 -16.47 22.04
N ILE A 669 1.11 -16.73 20.88
CA ILE A 669 2.47 -16.28 20.57
C ILE A 669 2.51 -14.75 20.48
N LYS A 670 1.59 -14.11 19.74
CA LYS A 670 1.53 -12.64 19.63
C LYS A 670 1.36 -11.98 20.99
N ASP A 671 0.45 -12.49 21.82
CA ASP A 671 0.17 -12.02 23.18
C ASP A 671 1.35 -12.27 24.13
N GLY A 672 2.25 -13.20 23.79
CA GLY A 672 3.49 -13.49 24.50
C GLY A 672 4.71 -12.68 24.06
N ILE A 673 4.65 -11.96 22.93
CA ILE A 673 5.77 -11.11 22.48
C ILE A 673 5.95 -9.96 23.48
N ARG A 674 7.17 -9.77 23.97
CA ARG A 674 7.58 -8.66 24.84
C ARG A 674 8.70 -7.87 24.15
N GLY A 675 8.80 -6.59 24.48
CA GLY A 675 9.92 -5.74 24.06
C GLY A 675 11.19 -6.01 24.86
N GLY A 676 12.19 -5.14 24.72
CA GLY A 676 13.36 -5.15 25.59
C GLY A 676 12.99 -4.87 27.04
N TRP A 677 13.74 -5.45 27.97
CA TRP A 677 13.68 -5.07 29.37
C TRP A 677 14.32 -3.68 29.55
N ALA A 678 13.64 -2.76 30.22
CA ALA A 678 14.18 -1.48 30.63
C ALA A 678 14.54 -1.55 32.13
N SER A 679 15.70 -1.04 32.51
CA SER A 679 16.12 -1.03 33.92
C SER A 679 15.30 0.00 34.72
N GLN A 680 15.27 -0.16 36.05
CA GLN A 680 14.62 0.83 36.92
C GLN A 680 15.28 2.21 36.79
N GLU A 681 16.60 2.26 36.60
CA GLU A 681 17.35 3.49 36.37
C GLU A 681 16.94 4.20 35.06
N GLU A 682 16.71 3.43 33.98
CA GLU A 682 16.20 3.97 32.72
C GLU A 682 14.78 4.52 32.89
N LEU A 683 13.92 3.83 33.65
CA LEU A 683 12.57 4.30 33.94
C LEU A 683 12.55 5.54 34.85
N ASP A 684 13.38 5.57 35.89
CA ASP A 684 13.48 6.68 36.84
C ASP A 684 14.08 7.95 36.20
N SER A 685 14.92 7.79 35.18
CA SER A 685 15.45 8.91 34.38
C SER A 685 14.39 9.59 33.51
N ILE A 686 13.26 8.92 33.25
CA ILE A 686 12.14 9.46 32.47
C ILE A 686 11.22 10.21 33.44
N ASN A 687 11.43 11.52 33.55
CA ASN A 687 10.49 12.41 34.24
C ASN A 687 9.25 12.65 33.36
N TRP A 688 8.37 11.65 33.28
CA TRP A 688 7.15 11.66 32.48
C TRP A 688 6.14 12.74 32.92
N GLN A 689 6.23 13.22 34.16
CA GLN A 689 5.31 14.24 34.70
C GLN A 689 5.59 15.63 34.14
N THR A 690 6.82 15.91 33.69
CA THR A 690 7.23 17.22 33.17
C THR A 690 8.01 17.10 31.85
N TYR A 691 7.79 16.04 31.09
CA TYR A 691 8.52 15.81 29.84
C TYR A 691 8.02 16.74 28.73
N GLU A 692 8.87 17.72 28.34
CA GLU A 692 8.66 18.61 27.20
C GLU A 692 9.70 18.30 26.09
N GLY A 693 9.53 17.18 25.40
CA GLY A 693 10.37 16.82 24.25
C GLY A 693 9.54 16.47 23.02
N GLU A 694 10.18 16.43 21.85
CA GLU A 694 9.52 16.15 20.56
C GLU A 694 8.92 14.73 20.44
N LYS A 695 9.16 13.83 21.41
CA LYS A 695 8.66 12.45 21.44
C LYS A 695 7.65 12.24 22.57
N GLY A 696 6.37 12.03 22.25
CA GLY A 696 5.38 11.60 23.24
C GLY A 696 5.61 10.16 23.73
N TYR A 697 5.40 9.91 25.02
CA TYR A 697 5.38 8.57 25.61
C TYR A 697 3.94 8.12 25.87
N ILE A 698 3.62 6.86 25.59
CA ILE A 698 2.36 6.22 25.99
C ILE A 698 2.66 5.33 27.20
N LEU A 699 2.08 5.67 28.36
CA LEU A 699 2.21 4.89 29.58
C LEU A 699 1.06 3.88 29.65
N LYS A 700 1.40 2.58 29.68
CA LYS A 700 0.46 1.54 30.08
C LYS A 700 0.71 1.26 31.56
N VAL A 701 -0.22 1.70 32.42
CA VAL A 701 -0.09 1.63 33.87
C VAL A 701 -1.13 0.64 34.41
N ASP A 702 -0.71 -0.27 35.27
CA ASP A 702 -1.61 -1.16 36.00
C ASP A 702 -2.05 -0.47 37.31
N LEU A 703 -3.34 -0.17 37.44
CA LEU A 703 -3.91 0.41 38.66
C LEU A 703 -4.19 -0.72 39.67
N SER A 704 -3.39 -0.79 40.73
CA SER A 704 -3.66 -1.71 41.85
C SER A 704 -4.71 -1.11 42.78
N TYR A 705 -5.90 -1.71 42.84
CA TYR A 705 -6.96 -1.34 43.79
C TYR A 705 -7.71 -2.59 44.28
N PRO A 706 -8.39 -2.52 45.45
CA PRO A 706 -8.87 -3.71 46.15
C PRO A 706 -9.82 -4.59 45.31
N GLU A 707 -9.58 -5.90 45.29
CA GLU A 707 -10.32 -6.89 44.48
C GLU A 707 -11.84 -6.79 44.64
N LYS A 708 -12.28 -6.55 45.89
CA LYS A 708 -13.69 -6.43 46.28
C LYS A 708 -14.49 -5.33 45.57
N VAL A 709 -13.84 -4.32 44.99
CA VAL A 709 -14.53 -3.23 44.28
C VAL A 709 -14.38 -3.32 42.76
N GLN A 710 -13.58 -4.26 42.23
CA GLN A 710 -13.27 -4.34 40.80
C GLN A 710 -14.51 -4.57 39.93
N ASP A 711 -15.39 -5.48 40.35
CA ASP A 711 -16.65 -5.77 39.63
C ASP A 711 -17.64 -4.59 39.67
N GLU A 712 -17.68 -3.84 40.78
CA GLU A 712 -18.59 -2.70 40.96
C GLU A 712 -18.11 -1.44 40.22
N THR A 713 -16.80 -1.32 40.00
CA THR A 713 -16.18 -0.14 39.38
C THR A 713 -15.75 -0.36 37.93
N VAL A 714 -16.04 -1.52 37.33
CA VAL A 714 -15.61 -1.88 35.97
C VAL A 714 -16.12 -0.91 34.90
N ASP A 715 -17.31 -0.35 35.11
CA ASP A 715 -17.97 0.60 34.21
C ASP A 715 -17.76 2.07 34.63
N LEU A 716 -17.02 2.33 35.73
CA LEU A 716 -16.76 3.68 36.21
C LEU A 716 -15.46 4.23 35.63
N PRO A 717 -15.38 5.56 35.41
CA PRO A 717 -14.12 6.21 35.04
C PRO A 717 -13.04 5.93 36.11
N LEU A 718 -11.84 5.55 35.67
CA LEU A 718 -10.72 5.22 36.55
C LEU A 718 -10.18 6.49 37.23
N ALA A 719 -9.99 6.42 38.57
CA ALA A 719 -9.49 7.52 39.40
C ALA A 719 -10.17 8.89 39.16
N PRO A 720 -11.51 9.00 39.32
CA PRO A 720 -12.19 10.27 39.11
C PRO A 720 -12.05 11.15 40.35
N GLU A 721 -11.54 12.37 40.17
CA GLU A 721 -11.45 13.37 41.24
C GLU A 721 -12.68 14.28 41.22
N LYS A 722 -13.20 14.61 42.39
CA LYS A 722 -14.39 15.46 42.53
C LYS A 722 -13.95 16.91 42.77
N CYS A 723 -13.91 17.73 41.71
CA CYS A 723 -13.41 19.10 41.78
C CYS A 723 -14.40 20.11 41.16
N VAL A 724 -14.28 21.37 41.58
CA VAL A 724 -15.06 22.49 41.01
C VAL A 724 -14.31 22.99 39.78
N ILE A 725 -14.95 22.95 38.62
CA ILE A 725 -14.37 23.45 37.37
C ILE A 725 -14.25 24.98 37.51
N GLN A 726 -13.11 25.56 37.15
CA GLN A 726 -12.89 27.00 37.10
C GLN A 726 -12.94 27.51 35.66
N ALA A 727 -13.14 28.82 35.45
CA ALA A 727 -13.12 29.41 34.10
C ALA A 727 -11.79 29.22 33.37
N THR A 728 -10.70 29.11 34.13
CA THR A 728 -9.36 28.79 33.62
C THR A 728 -9.25 27.37 33.08
N ASP A 729 -10.10 26.44 33.55
CA ASP A 729 -10.11 25.04 33.10
C ASP A 729 -10.82 24.86 31.75
N LEU A 730 -11.52 25.89 31.26
CA LEU A 730 -12.19 25.87 29.96
C LEU A 730 -11.23 26.30 28.85
N SER A 731 -11.33 25.67 27.68
CA SER A 731 -10.62 26.13 26.48
C SER A 731 -11.15 27.49 26.01
N GLU A 732 -10.36 28.18 25.19
CA GLU A 732 -10.74 29.50 24.67
C GLU A 732 -12.02 29.46 23.82
N GLU A 733 -12.22 28.37 23.04
CA GLU A 733 -13.47 28.09 22.32
C GLU A 733 -14.66 27.90 23.27
N GLN A 734 -14.51 27.14 24.36
CA GLN A 734 -15.60 26.93 25.32
C GLN A 734 -16.00 28.25 26.02
N ARG A 735 -15.02 29.12 26.30
CA ARG A 735 -15.29 30.46 26.84
C ARG A 735 -16.00 31.32 25.80
N GLN A 736 -15.64 31.21 24.52
CA GLN A 736 -16.29 31.95 23.45
C GLN A 736 -17.74 31.46 23.22
N ASP A 737 -17.98 30.16 23.27
CA ASP A 737 -19.32 29.56 23.18
C ASP A 737 -20.20 29.99 24.37
N MET A 738 -19.64 30.06 25.57
CA MET A 738 -20.36 30.59 26.73
C MET A 738 -20.80 32.04 26.53
N ARG A 739 -19.91 32.89 25.98
CA ARG A 739 -20.25 34.28 25.64
C ARG A 739 -21.34 34.32 24.57
N ASN A 740 -21.22 33.50 23.54
CA ASN A 740 -22.19 33.43 22.43
C ASN A 740 -23.57 32.94 22.91
N LEU A 741 -23.61 32.09 23.94
CA LEU A 741 -24.84 31.55 24.52
C LEU A 741 -25.41 32.41 25.66
N ASN A 742 -24.80 33.56 25.99
CA ASN A 742 -25.20 34.44 27.10
C ASN A 742 -25.29 33.71 28.46
N ILE A 743 -24.48 32.66 28.64
CA ILE A 743 -24.37 31.97 29.92
C ILE A 743 -23.41 32.81 30.77
N GLY A 744 -23.96 33.60 31.70
CA GLY A 744 -23.15 34.51 32.51
C GLY A 744 -22.03 33.81 33.30
N ASP A 745 -21.02 34.58 33.72
CA ASP A 745 -19.80 34.11 34.41
C ASP A 745 -20.03 33.46 35.79
N THR A 746 -21.27 33.16 36.16
CA THR A 746 -21.61 32.43 37.39
C THR A 746 -21.32 30.95 37.17
N PHE A 747 -20.05 30.61 37.30
CA PHE A 747 -19.57 29.24 37.29
C PHE A 747 -20.39 28.37 38.26
N ILE A 748 -20.88 27.25 37.77
CA ILE A 748 -21.65 26.27 38.54
C ILE A 748 -20.77 25.81 39.70
N SER A 749 -21.09 26.24 40.93
CA SER A 749 -20.40 25.93 42.19
C SER A 749 -20.48 24.45 42.63
N LYS A 750 -20.89 23.56 41.72
CA LYS A 750 -21.07 22.13 42.03
C LYS A 750 -19.85 21.33 41.55
N PRO A 751 -19.21 20.58 42.46
CA PRO A 751 -18.13 19.67 42.09
C PRO A 751 -18.58 18.67 41.02
N ARG A 752 -17.76 18.48 39.99
CA ARG A 752 -17.92 17.47 38.94
C ARG A 752 -16.83 16.40 39.11
N LEU A 753 -17.10 15.19 38.64
CA LEU A 753 -16.09 14.13 38.56
C LEU A 753 -15.26 14.36 37.29
N LEU A 754 -13.96 14.59 37.44
CA LEU A 754 -12.99 14.71 36.35
C LEU A 754 -12.01 13.54 36.42
N LEU A 755 -11.64 13.01 35.26
CA LEU A 755 -10.58 12.00 35.13
C LEU A 755 -9.22 12.69 35.37
N HIS A 756 -8.46 12.26 36.38
CA HIS A 756 -7.20 12.89 36.74
C HIS A 756 -6.18 11.91 37.35
N CYS A 757 -4.90 12.05 36.99
CA CYS A 757 -3.79 11.20 37.47
C CYS A 757 -2.57 12.05 37.91
N GLY A 758 -2.75 13.08 38.74
CA GLY A 758 -1.64 13.91 39.23
C GLY A 758 -2.08 15.04 40.17
N GLU A 759 -1.19 15.99 40.49
CA GLU A 759 -1.54 17.27 41.12
C GLU A 759 -1.50 18.38 40.05
N ARG A 760 -2.49 19.28 40.03
CA ARG A 760 -2.45 20.48 39.16
C ARG A 760 -1.45 21.48 39.77
N LYS A 761 -0.34 21.75 39.10
CA LYS A 761 0.52 22.91 39.39
C LYS A 761 0.13 24.11 38.56
#